data_AF-A0A926AK52-F1
#
_entry.id   AF-A0A926AK52-F1
#
_cell.length_a   1.000
_cell.length_b   1.000
_cell.length_c   1.000
_cell.angle_alpha   90.00
_cell.angle_beta   90.00
_cell.angle_gamma   90.00
#
_symmetry.space_group_name_H-M   'P 1'
#
loop_
_entity.id
_entity.type
_entity.pdbx_description
1 polymer ?
#
loop_
_entity_poly.entity_id
_entity_poly.type
_entity_poly.pdbx_seq_one_letter_code
_entity_poly.pdbx_strand_id
1 'polypeptide(L)'
;MKTTLVKTRSTRHTPRVRRIRRGAAAMLAMLFLVLFTTLSVAMLGLSTSNTQSASNLAEVARAQDSAESGLRWMQYRFLKMQRPKTTVGNITASVASTLWPTLQTAIVNDFGASTVNGSTNWNQLQNAAERPWTVTANEMTSAMINLDNGGGTFKLKITKHPIGAGDPLDARYIRVSCTGTYKLAKRSVAMDFKLDKKIKFAVVGKVPIQVGRDTIIEGNVAMATANKYPAIQMLSDFQHFDNALKTKVLNFETFLKNNHAGYDGRVAMSNTAEATAAANAGYTDYTQDGFIDEFDLLVKQYDSNNDRKLSSAEFTNSSTGQSRESNLFQLIDGLGAPLFSGDVIRAGYQDSVLDTKDGYAKIKGTLTMTTTAEAWNSAIAGAGETISSWIQGPITPTDIGAPPIKFGAAQTDLLDLSPANFDACAEGFHTQIKVGGVDPPAMTSTPAQGATVIGKKITAARANNGTVTEKTPFGSTTYQATYKRPVYKNVTFRNCIIEKGTNALFDGCTFEGVTFVDMTKTITNSSGSTTTNKDDGMTWSKTKVTGTGSFTTTAVLVATGTPAAGELITKGSQLGNNVRFNNCNFKGPVAGTAATAYTHFSNSWEFTGATLFNNQVDQTATIVAPNTNIEMGSFTNPTAAPSLMIGVVVAGNIDIRGTSNVDGAIIVTGDGAGNTTLGYFGPSDGDTNPSAMPEGGYGRLDIRYNPNRALPDGINIAIDVLPDTDSYKEGYSVQ
;
A
#
# COMPACT_ATOMS: atom_id res chain seq x y z
N MET A 1 138.50 23.62 8.52
CA MET A 1 139.55 22.88 9.27
C MET A 1 139.10 21.41 9.40
N LYS A 2 139.95 20.53 9.95
CA LYS A 2 139.79 19.06 10.12
C LYS A 2 138.35 18.49 10.31
N THR A 3 138.05 17.42 9.55
CA THR A 3 137.64 16.03 9.94
C THR A 3 136.69 15.78 11.17
N THR A 4 135.94 14.67 11.37
CA THR A 4 136.07 13.24 10.94
C THR A 4 134.79 12.40 11.24
N LEU A 5 134.43 11.41 10.40
CA LEU A 5 133.73 10.11 10.73
C LEU A 5 132.31 10.16 11.39
N VAL A 6 131.47 9.10 11.53
CA VAL A 6 131.55 7.64 11.18
C VAL A 6 130.16 7.00 10.86
N LYS A 7 130.19 5.85 10.15
CA LYS A 7 129.29 4.63 10.03
C LYS A 7 128.08 4.44 11.01
N THR A 8 127.08 3.55 10.81
CA THR A 8 126.88 2.36 9.91
C THR A 8 125.40 1.88 9.83
N ARG A 9 124.99 1.21 8.71
CA ARG A 9 123.94 0.13 8.59
C ARG A 9 122.48 0.52 8.98
N SER A 10 121.38 -0.07 8.48
CA SER A 10 121.02 -1.08 7.44
C SER A 10 119.49 -0.90 7.13
N THR A 11 118.70 -1.62 6.31
CA THR A 11 118.80 -2.93 5.63
C THR A 11 118.18 -2.93 4.19
N ARG A 12 117.38 -3.95 3.85
CA ARG A 12 116.72 -4.32 2.57
C ARG A 12 115.72 -3.29 2.02
N HIS A 13 115.56 -3.31 0.69
CA HIS A 13 114.52 -2.59 -0.05
C HIS A 13 113.82 -3.54 -1.03
N THR A 14 112.49 -3.48 -1.11
CA THR A 14 111.69 -4.07 -2.21
C THR A 14 110.71 -3.01 -2.74
N PRO A 15 110.63 -2.79 -4.06
CA PRO A 15 109.91 -1.65 -4.61
C PRO A 15 108.40 -1.89 -4.63
N ARG A 16 107.61 -1.03 -3.96
CA ARG A 16 106.15 -1.01 -4.08
C ARG A 16 105.69 0.24 -4.83
N VAL A 17 104.96 0.03 -5.92
CA VAL A 17 104.59 1.06 -6.91
C VAL A 17 103.82 2.24 -6.29
N ARG A 18 104.24 3.47 -6.57
CA ARG A 18 103.48 4.70 -6.25
C ARG A 18 102.18 4.75 -7.06
N ARG A 19 101.02 4.88 -6.41
CA ARG A 19 99.78 5.38 -7.02
C ARG A 19 99.44 6.77 -6.47
N ILE A 20 99.59 7.80 -7.31
CA ILE A 20 99.21 9.19 -6.99
C ILE A 20 97.78 9.45 -7.49
N ARG A 21 96.75 9.12 -6.68
CA ARG A 21 95.38 9.67 -6.79
C ARG A 21 94.71 9.65 -5.41
N ARG A 22 94.48 10.82 -4.78
CA ARG A 22 93.70 10.95 -3.53
C ARG A 22 92.67 12.09 -3.51
N GLY A 23 92.87 13.18 -4.27
CA GLY A 23 91.91 14.30 -4.32
C GLY A 23 90.59 13.98 -5.04
N ALA A 24 90.65 13.34 -6.21
CA ALA A 24 89.45 13.08 -7.03
C ALA A 24 88.39 12.23 -6.32
N ALA A 25 88.80 11.25 -5.50
CA ALA A 25 87.88 10.43 -4.74
C ALA A 25 87.10 11.24 -3.67
N ALA A 26 87.75 12.23 -3.04
CA ALA A 26 87.09 13.09 -2.07
C ALA A 26 86.09 14.05 -2.73
N MET A 27 86.42 14.62 -3.90
CA MET A 27 85.48 15.47 -4.64
C MET A 27 84.28 14.68 -5.16
N LEU A 28 84.50 13.48 -5.71
CA LEU A 28 83.41 12.58 -6.11
C LEU A 28 82.54 12.19 -4.92
N ALA A 29 83.13 11.85 -3.76
CA ALA A 29 82.39 11.51 -2.55
C ALA A 29 81.52 12.67 -2.05
N MET A 30 82.03 13.92 -2.03
CA MET A 30 81.21 15.08 -1.66
C MET A 30 80.11 15.37 -2.69
N LEU A 31 80.39 15.21 -3.99
CA LEU A 31 79.39 15.40 -5.05
C LEU A 31 78.27 14.35 -4.95
N PHE A 32 78.59 13.08 -4.71
CA PHE A 32 77.61 12.04 -4.40
C PHE A 32 76.83 12.34 -3.12
N LEU A 33 77.47 12.84 -2.05
CA LEU A 33 76.78 13.19 -0.80
C LEU A 33 75.78 14.33 -1.00
N VAL A 34 76.12 15.35 -1.80
CA VAL A 34 75.20 16.42 -2.19
C VAL A 34 74.04 15.89 -3.05
N LEU A 35 74.29 14.99 -4.00
CA LEU A 35 73.23 14.36 -4.80
C LEU A 35 72.29 13.49 -3.95
N PHE A 36 72.82 12.67 -3.03
CA PHE A 36 71.99 11.84 -2.16
C PHE A 36 71.19 12.66 -1.14
N THR A 37 71.76 13.72 -0.57
CA THR A 37 71.03 14.59 0.38
C THR A 37 69.95 15.40 -0.32
N THR A 38 70.21 15.98 -1.50
CA THR A 38 69.18 16.68 -2.29
C THR A 38 68.07 15.73 -2.76
N LEU A 39 68.41 14.51 -3.21
CA LEU A 39 67.40 13.50 -3.56
C LEU A 39 66.58 13.05 -2.34
N SER A 40 67.21 12.87 -1.18
CA SER A 40 66.51 12.51 0.07
C SER A 40 65.55 13.60 0.52
N VAL A 41 65.93 14.88 0.42
CA VAL A 41 65.07 16.02 0.73
C VAL A 41 63.90 16.12 -0.27
N ALA A 42 64.15 15.88 -1.57
CA ALA A 42 63.09 15.85 -2.57
C ALA A 42 62.10 14.69 -2.34
N MET A 43 62.59 13.49 -2.03
CA MET A 43 61.76 12.33 -1.67
C MET A 43 60.96 12.56 -0.38
N LEU A 44 61.54 13.22 0.63
CA LEU A 44 60.83 13.61 1.84
C LEU A 44 59.70 14.60 1.52
N GLY A 45 59.98 15.66 0.74
CA GLY A 45 58.97 16.64 0.33
C GLY A 45 57.82 16.03 -0.48
N LEU A 46 58.12 15.09 -1.39
CA LEU A 46 57.11 14.32 -2.12
C LEU A 46 56.30 13.41 -1.19
N SER A 47 56.94 12.73 -0.23
CA SER A 47 56.27 11.88 0.75
C SER A 47 55.31 12.69 1.66
N THR A 48 55.74 13.85 2.14
CA THR A 48 54.89 14.78 2.91
C THR A 48 53.73 15.32 2.05
N SER A 49 53.99 15.67 0.78
CA SER A 49 52.94 16.13 -0.14
C SER A 49 51.90 15.05 -0.43
N ASN A 50 52.33 13.81 -0.63
CA ASN A 50 51.46 12.65 -0.89
C ASN A 50 50.63 12.29 0.34
N THR A 51 51.23 12.25 1.53
CA THR A 51 50.51 11.96 2.79
C THR A 51 49.54 13.08 3.15
N GLN A 52 49.89 14.35 2.95
CA GLN A 52 48.95 15.47 3.11
C GLN A 52 47.80 15.39 2.09
N SER A 53 48.08 15.07 0.82
CA SER A 53 47.05 14.92 -0.21
C SER A 53 46.09 13.76 0.10
N ALA A 54 46.61 12.61 0.53
CA ALA A 54 45.79 11.48 0.98
C ALA A 54 44.94 11.82 2.21
N SER A 55 45.49 12.57 3.17
CA SER A 55 44.75 13.06 4.34
C SER A 55 43.61 14.00 3.92
N ASN A 56 43.90 14.98 3.06
CA ASN A 56 42.90 15.92 2.53
C ASN A 56 41.77 15.20 1.80
N LEU A 57 42.09 14.21 0.95
CA LEU A 57 41.09 13.41 0.23
C LEU A 57 40.24 12.58 1.20
N ALA A 58 40.83 11.97 2.23
CA ALA A 58 40.09 11.21 3.24
C ALA A 58 39.20 12.10 4.13
N GLU A 59 39.60 13.35 4.39
CA GLU A 59 38.76 14.32 5.11
C GLU A 59 37.62 14.86 4.24
N VAL A 60 37.87 15.07 2.93
CA VAL A 60 36.84 15.40 1.95
C VAL A 60 35.81 14.28 1.80
N ALA A 61 36.24 13.02 1.72
CA ALA A 61 35.36 11.86 1.67
C ALA A 61 34.46 11.79 2.91
N ARG A 62 35.04 11.85 4.13
CA ARG A 62 34.25 11.86 5.38
C ARG A 62 33.30 13.05 5.51
N ALA A 63 33.63 14.20 4.92
CA ALA A 63 32.71 15.34 4.85
C ALA A 63 31.54 15.07 3.89
N GLN A 64 31.75 14.32 2.80
CA GLN A 64 30.67 13.85 1.90
C GLN A 64 29.82 12.76 2.55
N ASP A 65 30.44 11.74 3.16
CA ASP A 65 29.75 10.69 3.93
C ASP A 65 28.81 11.31 4.97
N SER A 66 29.27 12.37 5.65
CA SER A 66 28.48 13.13 6.63
C SER A 66 27.29 13.86 5.99
N ALA A 67 27.48 14.42 4.80
CA ALA A 67 26.44 15.14 4.06
C ALA A 67 25.35 14.19 3.54
N GLU A 68 25.75 13.07 2.94
CA GLU A 68 24.84 12.02 2.48
C GLU A 68 24.09 11.37 3.65
N SER A 69 24.76 11.11 4.77
CA SER A 69 24.12 10.57 5.98
C SER A 69 22.99 11.47 6.46
N GLY A 70 23.22 12.79 6.53
CA GLY A 70 22.18 13.75 6.91
C GLY A 70 21.02 13.84 5.91
N LEU A 71 21.30 13.72 4.60
CA LEU A 71 20.26 13.72 3.56
C LEU A 71 19.38 12.47 3.61
N ARG A 72 19.99 11.27 3.70
CA ARG A 72 19.30 9.98 3.83
C ARG A 72 18.52 9.90 5.16
N TRP A 73 19.08 10.47 6.24
CA TRP A 73 18.37 10.60 7.51
C TRP A 73 17.14 11.50 7.40
N MET A 74 17.23 12.65 6.73
CA MET A 74 16.07 13.53 6.53
C MET A 74 14.98 12.88 5.64
N GLN A 75 15.38 12.13 4.60
CA GLN A 75 14.46 11.28 3.82
C GLN A 75 13.73 10.26 4.71
N TYR A 76 14.43 9.62 5.66
CA TYR A 76 13.79 8.74 6.65
C TYR A 76 12.89 9.51 7.63
N ARG A 77 13.29 10.69 8.12
CA ARG A 77 12.45 11.56 8.97
C ARG A 77 11.14 11.90 8.25
N PHE A 78 11.19 12.28 6.99
CA PHE A 78 10.00 12.56 6.17
C PHE A 78 9.04 11.37 6.05
N LEU A 79 9.49 10.13 6.17
CA LEU A 79 8.62 8.94 6.17
C LEU A 79 8.02 8.62 7.54
N LYS A 80 8.61 9.09 8.64
CA LYS A 80 8.28 8.68 10.02
C LYS A 80 7.72 9.79 10.92
N MET A 81 7.93 11.06 10.56
CA MET A 81 7.43 12.20 11.32
C MET A 81 5.90 12.32 11.28
N GLN A 82 5.32 13.10 12.19
CA GLN A 82 3.89 13.44 12.17
C GLN A 82 3.61 14.49 11.09
N ARG A 83 3.47 14.02 9.84
CA ARG A 83 3.25 14.83 8.64
C ARG A 83 1.92 15.58 8.68
N PRO A 84 1.80 16.78 8.10
CA PRO A 84 0.54 17.51 8.01
C PRO A 84 -0.57 16.70 7.33
N LYS A 85 -1.80 16.82 7.83
CA LYS A 85 -3.00 16.32 7.15
C LYS A 85 -3.66 17.42 6.30
N THR A 86 -4.38 17.02 5.25
CA THR A 86 -5.27 17.92 4.50
C THR A 86 -6.47 17.15 3.95
N THR A 87 -7.61 17.84 3.83
CA THR A 87 -8.80 17.32 3.12
C THR A 87 -8.63 17.34 1.61
N VAL A 88 -7.84 18.27 1.04
CA VAL A 88 -7.71 18.42 -0.42
C VAL A 88 -7.07 17.17 -1.04
N GLY A 89 -7.70 16.59 -2.07
CA GLY A 89 -7.37 15.30 -2.65
C GLY A 89 -6.18 15.32 -3.63
N ASN A 90 -5.92 16.45 -4.27
CA ASN A 90 -4.79 16.66 -5.18
C ASN A 90 -3.93 17.86 -4.74
N ILE A 91 -2.63 17.64 -4.54
CA ILE A 91 -1.70 18.68 -4.07
C ILE A 91 -1.25 19.54 -5.26
N THR A 92 -1.93 20.68 -5.46
CA THR A 92 -1.50 21.73 -6.41
C THR A 92 -0.47 22.67 -5.77
N ALA A 93 0.22 23.49 -6.57
CA ALA A 93 1.17 24.50 -6.06
C ALA A 93 0.54 25.48 -5.04
N SER A 94 -0.74 25.82 -5.21
CA SER A 94 -1.47 26.66 -4.26
C SER A 94 -1.72 25.93 -2.93
N VAL A 95 -2.10 24.64 -2.98
CA VAL A 95 -2.32 23.81 -1.80
C VAL A 95 -1.00 23.60 -1.05
N ALA A 96 0.06 23.25 -1.77
CA ALA A 96 1.41 23.09 -1.23
C ALA A 96 1.93 24.36 -0.55
N SER A 97 1.65 25.55 -1.13
CA SER A 97 1.97 26.84 -0.52
C SER A 97 1.29 27.05 0.84
N THR A 98 0.05 26.57 1.02
CA THR A 98 -0.65 26.60 2.33
C THR A 98 -0.16 25.54 3.31
N LEU A 99 0.37 24.41 2.81
CA LEU A 99 0.92 23.33 3.62
C LEU A 99 2.31 23.64 4.17
N TRP A 100 3.12 24.42 3.46
CA TRP A 100 4.51 24.69 3.84
C TRP A 100 4.71 25.14 5.30
N PRO A 101 3.96 26.10 5.88
CA PRO A 101 4.12 26.47 7.29
C PRO A 101 3.79 25.34 8.27
N THR A 102 2.80 24.50 7.95
CA THR A 102 2.44 23.33 8.77
C THR A 102 3.49 22.22 8.66
N LEU A 103 4.13 22.07 7.49
CA LEU A 103 5.25 21.16 7.27
C LEU A 103 6.50 21.60 8.03
N GLN A 104 6.83 22.90 8.03
CA GLN A 104 7.90 23.46 8.86
C GLN A 104 7.64 23.16 10.35
N THR A 105 6.40 23.36 10.81
CA THR A 105 5.99 23.05 12.20
C THR A 105 6.13 21.55 12.51
N ALA A 106 5.75 20.66 11.58
CA ALA A 106 5.89 19.21 11.74
C ALA A 106 7.37 18.79 11.89
N ILE A 107 8.27 19.35 11.07
CA ILE A 107 9.72 19.05 11.13
C ILE A 107 10.34 19.58 12.43
N VAL A 108 9.94 20.78 12.90
CA VAL A 108 10.39 21.32 14.20
C VAL A 108 9.91 20.44 15.36
N ASN A 109 8.66 19.97 15.33
CA ASN A 109 8.10 19.09 16.36
C ASN A 109 8.74 17.70 16.37
N ASP A 110 9.15 17.18 15.21
CA ASP A 110 9.83 15.89 15.06
C ASP A 110 11.23 15.87 15.71
N PHE A 111 11.93 17.01 15.67
CA PHE A 111 13.24 17.22 16.31
C PHE A 111 13.09 17.66 17.77
N GLY A 112 11.92 18.17 18.15
CA GLY A 112 11.64 18.79 19.45
C GLY A 112 11.47 17.80 20.61
N ALA A 113 11.42 18.34 21.83
CA ALA A 113 11.19 17.57 23.05
C ALA A 113 9.70 17.20 23.20
N SER A 114 9.24 16.19 22.48
CA SER A 114 7.88 15.64 22.62
C SER A 114 7.86 14.40 23.50
N THR A 115 7.31 14.50 24.70
CA THR A 115 6.88 13.36 25.53
C THR A 115 5.53 12.84 25.04
N VAL A 116 5.47 11.58 24.62
CA VAL A 116 4.21 10.92 24.22
C VAL A 116 3.90 9.84 25.23
N ASN A 117 2.75 9.93 25.91
CA ASN A 117 2.29 8.99 26.93
C ASN A 117 3.35 8.65 28.01
N GLY A 118 4.11 9.66 28.46
CA GLY A 118 5.15 9.50 29.48
C GLY A 118 6.45 8.84 29.02
N SER A 119 6.54 8.40 27.76
CA SER A 119 7.76 7.85 27.18
C SER A 119 8.58 8.94 26.48
N THR A 120 9.91 8.87 26.63
CA THR A 120 10.85 9.62 25.79
C THR A 120 10.81 9.08 24.37
N ASN A 121 10.33 9.89 23.43
CA ASN A 121 10.22 9.51 22.04
C ASN A 121 11.60 9.19 21.43
N TRP A 122 11.82 7.93 21.01
CA TRP A 122 13.06 7.42 20.39
C TRP A 122 13.48 8.18 19.11
N ASN A 123 12.61 9.02 18.56
CA ASN A 123 12.89 9.89 17.42
C ASN A 123 13.74 11.15 17.76
N GLN A 124 13.90 11.49 19.04
CA GLN A 124 14.60 12.72 19.44
C GLN A 124 16.13 12.62 19.28
N LEU A 125 16.75 13.68 18.75
CA LEU A 125 18.19 13.89 18.90
C LEU A 125 18.52 14.00 20.39
N GLN A 126 19.46 13.20 20.90
CA GLN A 126 19.74 13.13 22.34
C GLN A 126 20.21 14.48 22.90
N ASN A 127 21.09 15.16 22.17
CA ASN A 127 21.61 16.47 22.51
C ASN A 127 20.58 17.58 22.22
N ALA A 128 20.17 18.33 23.25
CA ALA A 128 19.21 19.42 23.11
C ALA A 128 19.70 20.58 22.22
N ALA A 129 21.01 20.76 22.05
CA ALA A 129 21.58 21.81 21.20
C ALA A 129 21.44 21.55 19.69
N GLU A 130 21.10 20.31 19.29
CA GLU A 130 21.01 19.87 17.89
C GLU A 130 19.57 19.95 17.33
N ARG A 131 18.60 20.10 18.24
CA ARG A 131 17.16 20.18 17.95
C ARG A 131 16.67 21.50 17.33
N PRO A 132 17.24 22.69 17.60
CA PRO A 132 16.70 23.95 17.10
C PRO A 132 16.78 24.10 15.58
N TRP A 133 15.77 24.76 15.03
CA TRP A 133 15.71 25.21 13.63
C TRP A 133 15.57 26.73 13.58
N THR A 134 16.29 27.36 12.65
CA THR A 134 16.02 28.74 12.21
C THR A 134 14.99 28.66 11.08
N VAL A 135 13.84 29.33 11.22
CA VAL A 135 12.71 29.19 10.29
C VAL A 135 12.33 30.54 9.68
N THR A 136 12.06 30.55 8.38
CA THR A 136 11.63 31.72 7.60
C THR A 136 10.45 31.34 6.69
N ALA A 137 9.86 32.32 5.99
CA ALA A 137 8.72 32.06 5.09
C ALA A 137 9.02 31.13 3.90
N ASN A 138 10.29 30.97 3.50
CA ASN A 138 10.70 30.18 2.33
C ASN A 138 11.72 29.07 2.64
N GLU A 139 12.38 29.13 3.80
CA GLU A 139 13.49 28.26 4.17
C GLU A 139 13.42 27.90 5.67
N MET A 140 13.85 26.70 6.04
CA MET A 140 14.29 26.39 7.40
C MET A 140 15.67 25.71 7.41
N THR A 141 16.50 26.07 8.39
CA THR A 141 17.89 25.62 8.51
C THR A 141 18.16 25.10 9.94
N SER A 142 18.76 23.92 10.07
CA SER A 142 18.97 23.25 11.37
C SER A 142 20.17 23.81 12.15
N ALA A 143 20.28 23.42 13.41
CA ALA A 143 21.55 23.39 14.13
C ALA A 143 22.56 22.43 13.45
N MET A 144 23.83 22.45 13.88
CA MET A 144 24.79 21.40 13.55
C MET A 144 24.42 20.13 14.33
N ILE A 145 24.39 18.99 13.65
CA ILE A 145 24.06 17.67 14.22
C ILE A 145 25.32 16.80 14.18
N ASN A 146 25.60 16.06 15.25
CA ASN A 146 26.79 15.21 15.35
C ASN A 146 26.55 13.81 14.76
N LEU A 147 27.62 13.13 14.34
CA LEU A 147 27.61 11.73 13.96
C LEU A 147 28.39 10.90 14.99
N ASP A 148 27.72 9.90 15.57
CA ASP A 148 28.20 9.11 16.71
C ASP A 148 29.58 8.46 16.48
N ASN A 149 29.89 8.09 15.24
CA ASN A 149 31.00 7.19 14.90
C ASN A 149 32.15 7.87 14.12
N GLY A 150 32.48 9.14 14.42
CA GLY A 150 33.68 9.74 13.84
C GLY A 150 33.98 11.21 14.08
N GLY A 151 33.10 11.98 14.74
CA GLY A 151 33.29 13.44 14.88
C GLY A 151 33.09 14.21 13.57
N GLY A 152 32.46 13.58 12.57
CA GLY A 152 31.79 14.28 11.48
C GLY A 152 30.51 14.94 11.99
N THR A 153 30.09 16.01 11.32
CA THR A 153 28.86 16.75 11.64
C THR A 153 28.13 17.09 10.35
N PHE A 154 26.83 17.34 10.42
CA PHE A 154 26.06 17.82 9.28
C PHE A 154 25.06 18.92 9.66
N LYS A 155 24.58 19.64 8.65
CA LYS A 155 23.59 20.70 8.79
C LYS A 155 22.63 20.71 7.61
N LEU A 156 21.34 20.77 7.88
CA LEU A 156 20.26 20.76 6.89
C LEU A 156 19.79 22.18 6.59
N LYS A 157 19.48 22.44 5.31
CA LYS A 157 18.78 23.61 4.79
C LYS A 157 17.65 23.12 3.88
N ILE A 158 16.40 23.34 4.27
CA ILE A 158 15.21 22.93 3.52
C ILE A 158 14.57 24.20 2.94
N THR A 159 14.53 24.32 1.61
CA THR A 159 14.02 25.50 0.90
C THR A 159 12.83 25.09 0.05
N LYS A 160 11.71 25.83 0.08
CA LYS A 160 10.59 25.57 -0.83
C LYS A 160 10.89 26.11 -2.24
N HIS A 161 10.33 25.47 -3.25
CA HIS A 161 10.33 26.00 -4.62
C HIS A 161 9.18 27.00 -4.85
N PRO A 162 9.25 27.84 -5.90
CA PRO A 162 10.44 28.14 -6.69
C PRO A 162 11.48 28.90 -5.84
N ILE A 163 12.75 28.50 -5.95
CA ILE A 163 13.88 29.09 -5.21
C ILE A 163 14.29 30.44 -5.82
N GLY A 164 14.01 30.66 -7.10
CA GLY A 164 14.29 31.92 -7.80
C GLY A 164 13.49 32.07 -9.10
N ALA A 165 13.66 33.21 -9.77
CA ALA A 165 13.05 33.44 -11.08
C ALA A 165 13.65 32.48 -12.13
N GLY A 166 12.80 31.77 -12.87
CA GLY A 166 13.21 30.77 -13.86
C GLY A 166 13.47 29.36 -13.30
N ASP A 167 13.17 29.11 -12.02
CA ASP A 167 13.13 27.75 -11.47
C ASP A 167 12.01 26.93 -12.15
N PRO A 168 12.30 25.75 -12.73
CA PRO A 168 11.28 24.91 -13.38
C PRO A 168 10.34 24.19 -12.40
N LEU A 169 10.67 24.16 -11.10
CA LEU A 169 9.84 23.51 -10.08
C LEU A 169 8.94 24.52 -9.37
N ASP A 170 7.69 24.12 -9.13
CA ASP A 170 6.70 24.92 -8.38
C ASP A 170 6.65 24.55 -6.88
N ALA A 171 5.80 25.26 -6.12
CA ALA A 171 5.67 25.12 -4.67
C ALA A 171 5.25 23.72 -4.15
N ARG A 172 4.92 22.76 -5.02
CA ARG A 172 4.84 21.33 -4.66
C ARG A 172 6.20 20.74 -4.31
N TYR A 173 7.31 21.37 -4.65
CA TYR A 173 8.66 20.83 -4.40
C TYR A 173 9.38 21.57 -3.27
N ILE A 174 10.24 20.86 -2.54
CA ILE A 174 11.15 21.40 -1.54
C ILE A 174 12.56 20.80 -1.77
N ARG A 175 13.60 21.63 -1.75
CA ARG A 175 15.01 21.21 -1.81
C ARG A 175 15.55 20.98 -0.42
N VAL A 176 15.99 19.76 -0.10
CA VAL A 176 16.81 19.48 1.08
C VAL A 176 18.28 19.54 0.65
N SER A 177 19.00 20.55 1.13
CA SER A 177 20.46 20.61 1.05
C SER A 177 21.07 20.18 2.39
N CYS A 178 22.05 19.30 2.37
CA CYS A 178 22.81 18.88 3.53
C CYS A 178 24.28 19.27 3.35
N THR A 179 24.87 19.95 4.35
CA THR A 179 26.30 20.27 4.37
C THR A 179 26.98 19.49 5.48
N GLY A 180 27.77 18.50 5.10
CA GLY A 180 28.65 17.74 5.98
C GLY A 180 29.97 18.48 6.23
N THR A 181 30.47 18.40 7.46
CA THR A 181 31.74 18.98 7.89
C THR A 181 32.55 17.93 8.67
N TYR A 182 33.77 17.66 8.22
CA TYR A 182 34.75 16.82 8.92
C TYR A 182 36.04 17.63 9.13
N LYS A 183 36.36 17.97 10.39
CA LYS A 183 37.39 18.96 10.74
C LYS A 183 37.21 20.28 9.97
N LEU A 184 38.08 20.56 8.99
CA LEU A 184 38.04 21.74 8.12
C LEU A 184 37.40 21.45 6.75
N ALA A 185 37.30 20.18 6.35
CA ALA A 185 36.71 19.79 5.08
C ALA A 185 35.18 19.94 5.13
N LYS A 186 34.60 20.49 4.06
CA LYS A 186 33.15 20.64 3.88
C LYS A 186 32.71 20.14 2.52
N ARG A 187 31.58 19.45 2.50
CA ARG A 187 30.89 19.00 1.29
C ARG A 187 29.38 19.21 1.45
N SER A 188 28.74 19.53 0.35
CA SER A 188 27.32 19.82 0.29
C SER A 188 26.67 18.97 -0.80
N VAL A 189 25.58 18.31 -0.44
CA VAL A 189 24.73 17.53 -1.35
C VAL A 189 23.31 18.08 -1.27
N ALA A 190 22.53 17.97 -2.33
CA ALA A 190 21.13 18.38 -2.35
C ALA A 190 20.27 17.37 -3.12
N MET A 191 19.01 17.23 -2.71
CA MET A 191 17.97 16.48 -3.41
C MET A 191 16.63 17.17 -3.17
N ASP A 192 15.79 17.15 -4.20
CA ASP A 192 14.45 17.72 -4.19
C ASP A 192 13.43 16.67 -3.74
N PHE A 193 12.35 17.13 -3.14
CA PHE A 193 11.27 16.30 -2.62
C PHE A 193 9.92 16.87 -3.02
N LYS A 194 9.03 16.01 -3.51
CA LYS A 194 7.67 16.37 -3.95
C LYS A 194 6.66 16.16 -2.83
N LEU A 195 5.88 17.20 -2.55
CA LEU A 195 4.67 17.15 -1.74
C LEU A 195 3.53 16.55 -2.58
N ASP A 196 3.00 15.42 -2.11
CA ASP A 196 1.92 14.68 -2.77
C ASP A 196 0.94 14.14 -1.71
N LYS A 197 -0.10 13.42 -2.10
CA LYS A 197 -1.05 12.79 -1.18
C LYS A 197 -1.66 11.56 -1.83
N LYS A 198 -1.25 10.37 -1.38
CA LYS A 198 -1.67 9.09 -1.94
C LYS A 198 -2.03 8.10 -0.83
N ILE A 199 -2.90 7.15 -1.17
CA ILE A 199 -3.17 5.97 -0.34
C ILE A 199 -2.36 4.84 -0.96
N LYS A 200 -1.16 4.59 -0.45
CA LYS A 200 -0.13 3.69 -1.03
C LYS A 200 -0.43 2.19 -0.85
N PHE A 201 -1.71 1.82 -0.94
CA PHE A 201 -2.23 0.47 -0.75
C PHE A 201 -3.31 0.20 -1.79
N ALA A 202 -3.29 -0.99 -2.38
CA ALA A 202 -4.41 -1.51 -3.16
C ALA A 202 -5.57 -1.93 -2.23
N VAL A 203 -5.25 -2.48 -1.06
CA VAL A 203 -6.22 -2.87 -0.02
C VAL A 203 -5.66 -2.53 1.38
N VAL A 204 -6.44 -1.83 2.21
CA VAL A 204 -6.05 -1.53 3.61
C VAL A 204 -7.25 -1.54 4.56
N GLY A 205 -7.18 -2.29 5.66
CA GLY A 205 -8.33 -2.53 6.56
C GLY A 205 -8.04 -2.83 8.03
N LYS A 206 -9.07 -2.78 8.87
CA LYS A 206 -9.03 -3.11 10.33
C LYS A 206 -9.52 -4.53 10.67
N VAL A 207 -9.81 -5.32 9.66
CA VAL A 207 -10.36 -6.68 9.74
C VAL A 207 -9.45 -7.64 8.96
N PRO A 208 -9.47 -8.95 9.25
CA PRO A 208 -8.76 -9.94 8.44
C PRO A 208 -9.09 -9.77 6.97
N ILE A 209 -8.07 -9.88 6.11
CA ILE A 209 -8.27 -9.84 4.66
C ILE A 209 -8.29 -11.29 4.17
N GLN A 210 -9.27 -11.66 3.35
CA GLN A 210 -9.33 -12.96 2.69
C GLN A 210 -9.19 -12.75 1.19
N VAL A 211 -8.24 -13.43 0.54
CA VAL A 211 -7.95 -13.37 -0.89
C VAL A 211 -8.21 -14.76 -1.48
N GLY A 212 -9.27 -14.86 -2.26
CA GLY A 212 -9.81 -16.11 -2.79
C GLY A 212 -9.10 -16.55 -4.06
N ARG A 213 -9.69 -17.53 -4.74
CA ARG A 213 -9.25 -17.95 -6.06
C ARG A 213 -9.54 -16.85 -7.09
N ASP A 214 -8.79 -16.86 -8.19
CA ASP A 214 -8.91 -15.98 -9.35
C ASP A 214 -8.90 -14.48 -8.99
N THR A 215 -8.11 -14.15 -7.97
CA THR A 215 -8.02 -12.82 -7.35
C THR A 215 -6.56 -12.37 -7.27
N ILE A 216 -6.17 -11.31 -7.99
CA ILE A 216 -4.80 -10.77 -7.96
C ILE A 216 -4.82 -9.30 -7.53
N ILE A 217 -3.80 -8.92 -6.74
CA ILE A 217 -3.65 -7.56 -6.20
C ILE A 217 -2.32 -6.96 -6.65
N GLU A 218 -2.34 -5.99 -7.59
CA GLU A 218 -1.19 -5.16 -7.94
C GLU A 218 -1.11 -3.95 -7.00
N GLY A 219 -0.32 -4.07 -5.92
CA GLY A 219 -0.05 -3.02 -4.94
C GLY A 219 0.02 -3.55 -3.49
N ASN A 220 0.45 -2.69 -2.56
CA ASN A 220 0.60 -3.08 -1.15
C ASN A 220 -0.76 -3.44 -0.52
N VAL A 221 -0.74 -4.41 0.40
CA VAL A 221 -1.91 -4.86 1.18
C VAL A 221 -1.63 -4.64 2.66
N ALA A 222 -2.60 -4.15 3.44
CA ALA A 222 -2.38 -3.87 4.86
C ALA A 222 -3.52 -4.22 5.82
N MET A 223 -3.19 -4.95 6.90
CA MET A 223 -4.11 -5.25 8.01
C MET A 223 -3.66 -4.54 9.29
N ALA A 224 -4.41 -3.49 9.67
CA ALA A 224 -3.98 -2.49 10.64
C ALA A 224 -4.31 -2.82 12.10
N THR A 225 -5.07 -3.89 12.39
CA THR A 225 -5.52 -4.23 13.75
C THR A 225 -4.79 -5.48 14.26
N ALA A 226 -3.93 -5.31 15.28
CA ALA A 226 -3.28 -6.45 15.91
C ALA A 226 -4.28 -7.42 16.57
N ASN A 227 -3.89 -8.69 16.71
CA ASN A 227 -4.63 -9.74 17.42
C ASN A 227 -5.95 -10.21 16.79
N LYS A 228 -6.20 -9.90 15.50
CA LYS A 228 -7.17 -10.66 14.69
C LYS A 228 -6.43 -11.73 13.89
N TYR A 229 -6.91 -12.97 13.96
CA TYR A 229 -6.25 -14.16 13.41
C TYR A 229 -7.26 -15.02 12.60
N PRO A 230 -6.89 -15.56 11.43
CA PRO A 230 -5.67 -15.24 10.67
C PRO A 230 -5.62 -13.75 10.30
N ALA A 231 -4.42 -13.17 10.13
CA ALA A 231 -4.31 -11.74 9.84
C ALA A 231 -4.59 -11.43 8.35
N ILE A 232 -4.12 -12.33 7.49
CA ILE A 232 -4.58 -12.50 6.11
C ILE A 232 -4.87 -14.00 5.90
N GLN A 233 -5.79 -14.31 4.98
CA GLN A 233 -5.89 -15.62 4.35
C GLN A 233 -5.76 -15.43 2.84
N MET A 234 -4.96 -16.28 2.19
CA MET A 234 -4.81 -16.35 0.73
C MET A 234 -4.98 -17.80 0.28
N LEU A 235 -5.69 -18.02 -0.82
CA LEU A 235 -5.84 -19.32 -1.47
C LEU A 235 -5.01 -19.36 -2.76
N SER A 236 -4.31 -20.48 -3.00
CA SER A 236 -3.63 -20.73 -4.29
C SER A 236 -4.63 -20.73 -5.44
N ASP A 237 -4.26 -20.12 -6.56
CA ASP A 237 -5.11 -20.16 -7.76
C ASP A 237 -5.03 -21.53 -8.46
N PHE A 238 -3.90 -22.23 -8.38
CA PHE A 238 -3.63 -23.38 -9.24
C PHE A 238 -4.00 -24.75 -8.63
N GLN A 239 -4.37 -24.82 -7.35
CA GLN A 239 -4.82 -26.06 -6.67
C GLN A 239 -6.09 -26.72 -7.27
N HIS A 240 -6.80 -26.11 -8.23
CA HIS A 240 -8.19 -26.48 -8.53
C HIS A 240 -8.48 -27.10 -9.92
N PHE A 241 -7.53 -27.08 -10.87
CA PHE A 241 -7.79 -27.54 -12.25
C PHE A 241 -7.78 -29.07 -12.42
N ASP A 242 -6.78 -29.76 -11.86
CA ASP A 242 -6.72 -31.23 -11.86
C ASP A 242 -5.95 -31.77 -10.65
N ASN A 243 -6.13 -33.07 -10.36
CA ASN A 243 -5.55 -33.72 -9.19
C ASN A 243 -4.01 -33.81 -9.22
N ALA A 244 -3.38 -33.83 -10.40
CA ALA A 244 -1.93 -33.91 -10.52
C ALA A 244 -1.29 -32.55 -10.22
N LEU A 245 -1.84 -31.46 -10.77
CA LEU A 245 -1.41 -30.10 -10.42
C LEU A 245 -1.68 -29.79 -8.95
N LYS A 246 -2.88 -30.11 -8.45
CA LYS A 246 -3.24 -29.96 -7.03
C LYS A 246 -2.23 -30.65 -6.11
N THR A 247 -1.81 -31.87 -6.46
CA THR A 247 -0.80 -32.62 -5.70
C THR A 247 0.57 -31.95 -5.78
N LYS A 248 1.00 -31.45 -6.96
CA LYS A 248 2.25 -30.68 -7.11
C LYS A 248 2.25 -29.44 -6.22
N VAL A 249 1.19 -28.63 -6.26
CA VAL A 249 1.08 -27.37 -5.50
C VAL A 249 1.04 -27.64 -3.99
N LEU A 250 0.22 -28.58 -3.51
CA LEU A 250 0.17 -28.93 -2.09
C LEU A 250 1.50 -29.52 -1.55
N ASN A 251 2.23 -30.27 -2.39
CA ASN A 251 3.56 -30.75 -2.04
C ASN A 251 4.59 -29.60 -1.99
N PHE A 252 4.44 -28.58 -2.85
CA PHE A 252 5.30 -27.40 -2.85
C PHE A 252 5.01 -26.48 -1.66
N GLU A 253 3.75 -26.22 -1.32
CA GLU A 253 3.35 -25.54 -0.08
C GLU A 253 3.90 -26.29 1.16
N THR A 254 3.82 -27.62 1.16
CA THR A 254 4.40 -28.45 2.22
C THR A 254 5.93 -28.36 2.27
N PHE A 255 6.61 -28.23 1.13
CA PHE A 255 8.03 -27.96 1.06
C PHE A 255 8.36 -26.57 1.65
N LEU A 256 7.64 -25.51 1.23
CA LEU A 256 7.84 -24.14 1.72
C LEU A 256 7.67 -24.06 3.24
N LYS A 257 6.60 -24.66 3.80
CA LYS A 257 6.34 -24.72 5.26
C LYS A 257 7.50 -25.29 6.08
N ASN A 258 8.35 -26.12 5.48
CA ASN A 258 9.49 -26.76 6.14
C ASN A 258 10.86 -26.15 5.79
N ASN A 259 10.97 -25.40 4.69
CA ASN A 259 12.27 -24.99 4.13
C ASN A 259 12.42 -23.48 3.87
N HIS A 260 11.35 -22.69 3.91
CA HIS A 260 11.35 -21.28 3.51
C HIS A 260 10.83 -20.37 4.63
N ALA A 261 11.59 -19.30 4.93
CA ALA A 261 11.34 -18.43 6.09
C ALA A 261 10.71 -17.05 5.76
N GLY A 262 10.57 -16.69 4.48
CA GLY A 262 9.99 -15.40 4.06
C GLY A 262 8.46 -15.35 4.13
N TYR A 263 7.81 -16.52 4.18
CA TYR A 263 6.37 -16.72 4.02
C TYR A 263 5.79 -16.19 2.69
N ASP A 264 6.62 -15.94 1.66
CA ASP A 264 6.23 -15.22 0.43
C ASP A 264 5.76 -16.12 -0.72
N GLY A 265 5.54 -17.42 -0.47
CA GLY A 265 4.95 -18.35 -1.42
C GLY A 265 5.90 -18.87 -2.51
N ARG A 266 7.20 -18.53 -2.45
CA ARG A 266 8.19 -18.84 -3.49
C ARG A 266 9.59 -19.06 -2.93
N VAL A 267 10.53 -19.48 -3.77
CA VAL A 267 11.96 -19.54 -3.46
C VAL A 267 12.74 -18.65 -4.42
N ALA A 268 13.51 -17.69 -3.91
CA ALA A 268 14.40 -16.88 -4.73
C ALA A 268 15.67 -17.67 -5.13
N MET A 269 16.02 -17.70 -6.41
CA MET A 269 17.25 -18.38 -6.88
C MET A 269 18.54 -17.73 -6.36
N SER A 270 18.47 -16.49 -5.87
CA SER A 270 19.54 -15.81 -5.14
C SER A 270 19.74 -16.32 -3.70
N ASN A 271 18.75 -17.01 -3.11
CA ASN A 271 18.89 -17.68 -1.82
C ASN A 271 19.41 -19.11 -2.06
N THR A 272 20.73 -19.25 -2.20
CA THR A 272 21.39 -20.51 -2.54
C THR A 272 21.02 -21.68 -1.63
N ALA A 273 20.68 -21.43 -0.35
CA ALA A 273 20.26 -22.47 0.58
C ALA A 273 18.87 -23.03 0.24
N GLU A 274 17.86 -22.15 0.13
CA GLU A 274 16.49 -22.54 -0.24
C GLU A 274 16.44 -23.10 -1.67
N ALA A 275 17.14 -22.48 -2.62
CA ALA A 275 17.23 -22.95 -4.01
C ALA A 275 17.86 -24.35 -4.13
N THR A 276 18.90 -24.64 -3.34
CA THR A 276 19.50 -26.00 -3.28
C THR A 276 18.53 -27.01 -2.66
N ALA A 277 17.79 -26.64 -1.62
CA ALA A 277 16.77 -27.50 -1.02
C ALA A 277 15.62 -27.79 -2.01
N ALA A 278 15.18 -26.77 -2.76
CA ALA A 278 14.13 -26.90 -3.77
C ALA A 278 14.57 -27.79 -4.95
N ALA A 279 15.79 -27.61 -5.45
CA ALA A 279 16.38 -28.47 -6.49
C ALA A 279 16.51 -29.93 -6.04
N ASN A 280 16.94 -30.17 -4.79
CA ASN A 280 17.00 -31.52 -4.21
C ASN A 280 15.60 -32.16 -4.03
N ALA A 281 14.54 -31.35 -3.86
CA ALA A 281 13.16 -31.78 -3.84
C ALA A 281 12.53 -31.94 -5.26
N GLY A 282 13.28 -31.66 -6.32
CA GLY A 282 12.85 -31.79 -7.72
C GLY A 282 12.13 -30.57 -8.31
N TYR A 283 12.08 -29.45 -7.58
CA TYR A 283 11.55 -28.19 -8.08
C TYR A 283 12.60 -27.43 -8.90
N THR A 284 12.14 -26.61 -9.84
CA THR A 284 12.98 -25.90 -10.81
C THR A 284 12.31 -24.60 -11.19
N ASP A 285 13.09 -23.51 -11.24
CA ASP A 285 12.78 -22.33 -12.05
C ASP A 285 12.58 -22.81 -13.50
N TYR A 286 11.34 -22.79 -13.97
CA TYR A 286 10.94 -23.32 -15.28
C TYR A 286 10.64 -22.20 -16.26
N THR A 287 10.01 -21.13 -15.77
CA THR A 287 9.68 -19.92 -16.53
C THR A 287 10.89 -18.99 -16.74
N GLN A 288 11.96 -19.15 -15.95
CA GLN A 288 13.22 -18.40 -15.97
C GLN A 288 13.11 -16.95 -15.46
N ASP A 289 12.24 -16.69 -14.49
CA ASP A 289 12.08 -15.37 -13.85
C ASP A 289 13.06 -15.12 -12.68
N GLY A 290 13.77 -16.16 -12.22
CA GLY A 290 14.70 -16.09 -11.08
C GLY A 290 14.10 -16.55 -9.74
N PHE A 291 12.88 -17.08 -9.73
CA PHE A 291 12.22 -17.68 -8.59
C PHE A 291 11.82 -19.14 -8.87
N ILE A 292 11.25 -19.80 -7.88
CA ILE A 292 10.54 -21.08 -8.01
C ILE A 292 9.23 -20.93 -7.27
N ASP A 293 8.09 -21.05 -7.96
CA ASP A 293 6.77 -21.00 -7.32
C ASP A 293 5.69 -21.88 -7.98
N GLU A 294 4.42 -21.64 -7.63
CA GLU A 294 3.29 -22.41 -8.17
C GLU A 294 3.01 -22.14 -9.67
N PHE A 295 3.45 -21.02 -10.23
CA PHE A 295 3.34 -20.68 -11.65
C PHE A 295 4.29 -21.54 -12.50
N ASP A 296 5.51 -21.83 -12.03
CA ASP A 296 6.35 -22.85 -12.65
C ASP A 296 5.66 -24.21 -12.68
N LEU A 297 4.93 -24.57 -11.62
CA LEU A 297 4.19 -25.84 -11.55
C LEU A 297 2.98 -25.86 -12.51
N LEU A 298 2.32 -24.72 -12.71
CA LEU A 298 1.24 -24.55 -13.69
C LEU A 298 1.78 -24.68 -15.12
N VAL A 299 2.78 -23.89 -15.48
CA VAL A 299 3.34 -23.88 -16.84
C VAL A 299 3.94 -25.25 -17.16
N LYS A 300 4.75 -25.84 -16.26
CA LYS A 300 5.32 -27.20 -16.38
C LYS A 300 4.28 -28.35 -16.27
N GLN A 301 3.01 -28.06 -16.02
CA GLN A 301 1.91 -29.05 -16.08
C GLN A 301 1.21 -29.06 -17.44
N TYR A 302 1.13 -27.92 -18.12
CA TYR A 302 0.31 -27.76 -19.34
C TYR A 302 1.10 -27.36 -20.59
N ASP A 303 2.34 -26.89 -20.46
CA ASP A 303 3.28 -26.79 -21.58
C ASP A 303 3.43 -28.17 -22.24
N SER A 304 2.92 -28.28 -23.46
CA SER A 304 2.91 -29.52 -24.24
C SER A 304 4.05 -29.56 -25.26
N ASN A 305 4.60 -28.39 -25.59
CA ASN A 305 5.53 -28.18 -26.70
C ASN A 305 6.99 -28.01 -26.23
N ASN A 306 7.18 -27.72 -24.94
CA ASN A 306 8.42 -27.49 -24.19
C ASN A 306 9.13 -26.15 -24.49
N ASP A 307 8.39 -25.10 -24.89
CA ASP A 307 8.91 -23.72 -25.02
C ASP A 307 8.94 -22.92 -23.70
N ARG A 308 8.49 -23.53 -22.59
CA ARG A 308 8.40 -22.98 -21.22
C ARG A 308 7.31 -21.91 -21.06
N LYS A 309 6.22 -22.08 -21.80
CA LYS A 309 5.08 -21.17 -21.79
C LYS A 309 3.78 -21.94 -21.73
N LEU A 310 2.70 -21.20 -21.49
CA LEU A 310 1.36 -21.76 -21.48
C LEU A 310 0.46 -20.96 -22.42
N SER A 311 0.32 -21.42 -23.66
CA SER A 311 -0.63 -20.83 -24.61
C SER A 311 -2.08 -21.09 -24.20
N SER A 312 -3.00 -20.23 -24.62
CA SER A 312 -4.44 -20.44 -24.39
C SER A 312 -4.98 -21.74 -25.01
N ALA A 313 -4.33 -22.24 -26.07
CA ALA A 313 -4.62 -23.52 -26.70
C ALA A 313 -4.20 -24.72 -25.82
N GLU A 314 -3.08 -24.62 -25.12
CA GLU A 314 -2.61 -25.65 -24.17
C GLU A 314 -3.38 -25.61 -22.86
N PHE A 315 -3.82 -24.42 -22.43
CA PHE A 315 -4.73 -24.25 -21.31
C PHE A 315 -6.20 -24.61 -21.63
N THR A 316 -6.43 -25.45 -22.65
CA THR A 316 -7.74 -26.00 -23.02
C THR A 316 -7.85 -27.47 -22.57
N ASN A 317 -9.04 -27.86 -22.10
CA ASN A 317 -9.36 -29.25 -21.80
C ASN A 317 -9.72 -30.00 -23.09
N SER A 318 -8.81 -30.86 -23.56
CA SER A 318 -8.95 -31.63 -24.80
C SER A 318 -10.19 -32.53 -24.88
N SER A 319 -10.80 -32.88 -23.74
CA SER A 319 -12.02 -33.69 -23.67
C SER A 319 -13.32 -32.88 -23.83
N THR A 320 -13.28 -31.55 -23.64
CA THR A 320 -14.47 -30.68 -23.73
C THR A 320 -14.33 -29.57 -24.78
N GLY A 321 -13.12 -29.26 -25.23
CA GLY A 321 -12.83 -28.13 -26.12
C GLY A 321 -12.97 -26.75 -25.46
N GLN A 322 -13.06 -26.70 -24.12
CA GLN A 322 -13.20 -25.46 -23.34
C GLN A 322 -11.89 -25.13 -22.62
N SER A 323 -11.59 -23.83 -22.47
CA SER A 323 -10.49 -23.37 -21.60
C SER A 323 -10.66 -23.92 -20.18
N ARG A 324 -9.55 -24.22 -19.51
CA ARG A 324 -9.53 -24.76 -18.14
C ARG A 324 -10.03 -23.75 -17.12
N GLU A 325 -9.57 -22.50 -17.22
CA GLU A 325 -10.15 -21.35 -16.53
C GLU A 325 -9.81 -20.05 -17.30
N SER A 326 -10.74 -19.60 -18.15
CA SER A 326 -10.54 -18.41 -18.98
C SER A 326 -10.45 -17.10 -18.18
N ASN A 327 -11.11 -17.02 -17.02
CA ASN A 327 -11.11 -15.82 -16.20
C ASN A 327 -9.71 -15.54 -15.63
N LEU A 328 -9.06 -16.57 -15.09
CA LEU A 328 -7.70 -16.49 -14.56
C LEU A 328 -6.67 -16.29 -15.67
N PHE A 329 -6.78 -17.01 -16.79
CA PHE A 329 -5.85 -16.85 -17.91
C PHE A 329 -5.80 -15.38 -18.38
N GLN A 330 -6.98 -14.77 -18.59
CA GLN A 330 -7.10 -13.36 -18.97
C GLN A 330 -6.72 -12.38 -17.85
N LEU A 331 -6.70 -12.83 -16.58
CA LEU A 331 -6.21 -12.03 -15.45
C LEU A 331 -4.68 -11.94 -15.48
N ILE A 332 -3.99 -13.07 -15.66
CA ILE A 332 -2.52 -13.15 -15.68
C ILE A 332 -1.95 -12.45 -16.94
N ASP A 333 -2.47 -12.78 -18.13
CA ASP A 333 -2.15 -12.12 -19.42
C ASP A 333 -2.48 -10.60 -19.38
N GLY A 334 -3.45 -10.22 -18.53
CA GLY A 334 -3.85 -8.83 -18.29
C GLY A 334 -3.03 -8.06 -17.24
N LEU A 335 -2.04 -8.65 -16.57
CA LEU A 335 -1.24 -7.97 -15.55
C LEU A 335 -0.36 -6.87 -16.14
N GLY A 336 0.02 -5.87 -15.33
CA GLY A 336 0.90 -4.79 -15.78
C GLY A 336 0.31 -3.90 -16.87
N ALA A 337 -1.02 -3.75 -16.92
CA ALA A 337 -1.72 -2.88 -17.88
C ALA A 337 -1.24 -1.41 -17.84
N PRO A 338 -1.55 -0.58 -18.86
CA PRO A 338 -1.38 0.87 -18.79
C PRO A 338 -2.11 1.48 -17.57
N LEU A 339 -1.42 2.29 -16.76
CA LEU A 339 -2.00 3.00 -15.60
C LEU A 339 -2.66 4.34 -15.99
N PHE A 340 -2.34 4.87 -17.16
CA PHE A 340 -2.87 6.12 -17.70
C PHE A 340 -2.77 6.16 -19.23
N SER A 341 -3.43 7.13 -19.87
CA SER A 341 -3.37 7.27 -21.33
C SER A 341 -1.98 7.74 -21.77
N GLY A 342 -1.33 6.96 -22.64
CA GLY A 342 0.06 7.19 -23.07
C GLY A 342 1.13 6.47 -22.23
N ASP A 343 0.72 5.67 -21.23
CA ASP A 343 1.61 4.74 -20.54
C ASP A 343 2.07 3.59 -21.47
N VAL A 344 3.24 3.01 -21.20
CA VAL A 344 3.88 2.04 -22.09
C VAL A 344 3.26 0.65 -21.90
N ILE A 345 2.75 0.07 -22.99
CA ILE A 345 2.22 -1.30 -22.97
C ILE A 345 3.38 -2.29 -22.74
N ARG A 346 3.24 -3.13 -21.70
CA ARG A 346 4.15 -4.24 -21.37
C ARG A 346 4.33 -5.18 -22.57
N ALA A 347 5.58 -5.58 -22.84
CA ALA A 347 5.83 -6.65 -23.80
C ALA A 347 5.24 -7.96 -23.25
N GLY A 348 4.38 -8.63 -24.02
CA GLY A 348 3.60 -9.78 -23.56
C GLY A 348 2.24 -9.44 -22.94
N TYR A 349 1.79 -8.18 -22.98
CA TYR A 349 0.45 -7.80 -22.52
C TYR A 349 -0.63 -8.25 -23.51
N GLN A 350 -1.55 -9.10 -23.04
CA GLN A 350 -2.69 -9.61 -23.83
C GLN A 350 -2.24 -10.32 -25.12
N ASP A 351 -1.13 -11.06 -25.07
CA ASP A 351 -0.58 -11.81 -26.21
C ASP A 351 -1.10 -13.26 -26.32
N SER A 352 -1.96 -13.68 -25.37
CA SER A 352 -2.57 -15.01 -25.25
C SER A 352 -1.59 -16.16 -24.92
N VAL A 353 -0.42 -15.83 -24.36
CA VAL A 353 0.58 -16.80 -23.88
C VAL A 353 1.09 -16.38 -22.49
N LEU A 354 0.92 -17.24 -21.49
CA LEU A 354 1.49 -16.99 -20.17
C LEU A 354 2.98 -17.37 -20.15
N ASP A 355 3.87 -16.42 -19.86
CA ASP A 355 5.30 -16.64 -19.64
C ASP A 355 5.90 -15.66 -18.61
N THR A 356 7.22 -15.69 -18.41
CA THR A 356 7.95 -14.80 -17.47
C THR A 356 7.61 -13.30 -17.63
N LYS A 357 7.20 -12.85 -18.82
CA LYS A 357 6.84 -11.45 -19.08
C LYS A 357 5.61 -10.96 -18.32
N ASP A 358 4.73 -11.85 -17.84
CA ASP A 358 3.53 -11.46 -17.09
C ASP A 358 3.85 -11.07 -15.66
N GLY A 359 4.89 -11.67 -15.08
CA GLY A 359 5.28 -11.46 -13.70
C GLY A 359 4.12 -11.73 -12.74
N TYR A 360 3.55 -12.94 -12.84
CA TYR A 360 2.50 -13.41 -11.94
C TYR A 360 2.95 -13.25 -10.49
N ALA A 361 2.10 -12.63 -9.69
CA ALA A 361 2.19 -12.65 -8.25
C ALA A 361 0.77 -12.56 -7.70
N LYS A 362 0.43 -13.38 -6.70
CA LYS A 362 -0.87 -13.33 -6.03
C LYS A 362 -1.09 -11.97 -5.37
N ILE A 363 -0.03 -11.43 -4.77
CA ILE A 363 0.08 -10.02 -4.37
C ILE A 363 1.39 -9.46 -4.94
N LYS A 364 1.29 -8.45 -5.80
CA LYS A 364 2.42 -7.71 -6.39
C LYS A 364 2.64 -6.41 -5.60
N GLY A 365 3.12 -6.56 -4.38
CA GLY A 365 3.39 -5.50 -3.40
C GLY A 365 3.83 -6.12 -2.07
N THR A 366 4.05 -5.28 -1.05
CA THR A 366 4.31 -5.75 0.32
C THR A 366 3.01 -5.93 1.10
N LEU A 367 2.85 -7.09 1.73
CA LEU A 367 1.85 -7.33 2.76
C LEU A 367 2.32 -6.77 4.10
N THR A 368 1.60 -5.81 4.68
CA THR A 368 1.96 -5.14 5.95
C THR A 368 0.93 -5.46 7.03
N MET A 369 1.35 -5.81 8.24
CA MET A 369 0.41 -6.05 9.34
C MET A 369 0.95 -5.63 10.71
N THR A 370 0.06 -5.13 11.57
CA THR A 370 0.39 -4.74 12.96
C THR A 370 0.68 -5.95 13.86
N THR A 371 0.11 -7.11 13.52
CA THR A 371 0.37 -8.41 14.15
C THR A 371 1.84 -8.84 13.96
N THR A 372 2.47 -9.42 14.99
CA THR A 372 3.82 -10.01 14.88
C THR A 372 3.75 -11.50 14.50
N ALA A 373 4.82 -12.04 13.90
CA ALA A 373 4.86 -13.46 13.51
C ALA A 373 4.80 -14.39 14.74
N GLU A 374 5.41 -14.00 15.86
CA GLU A 374 5.40 -14.75 17.12
C GLU A 374 3.98 -14.78 17.71
N ALA A 375 3.27 -13.65 17.66
CA ALA A 375 1.90 -13.53 18.15
C ALA A 375 0.93 -14.37 17.31
N TRP A 376 1.07 -14.39 15.98
CA TRP A 376 0.27 -15.25 15.11
C TRP A 376 0.59 -16.73 15.33
N ASN A 377 1.86 -17.15 15.27
CA ASN A 377 2.25 -18.54 15.54
C ASN A 377 1.74 -19.01 16.91
N SER A 378 1.80 -18.16 17.95
CA SER A 378 1.24 -18.47 19.28
C SER A 378 -0.28 -18.68 19.27
N ALA A 379 -1.02 -17.90 18.46
CA ALA A 379 -2.47 -18.01 18.33
C ALA A 379 -2.93 -19.26 17.56
N ILE A 380 -2.15 -19.76 16.61
CA ILE A 380 -2.50 -20.95 15.79
C ILE A 380 -1.83 -22.26 16.24
N ALA A 381 -0.91 -22.23 17.22
CA ALA A 381 -0.17 -23.39 17.70
C ALA A 381 -1.06 -24.59 18.11
N GLY A 382 -2.27 -24.33 18.63
CA GLY A 382 -3.23 -25.38 19.01
C GLY A 382 -3.97 -26.03 17.83
N ALA A 383 -3.87 -25.49 16.61
CA ALA A 383 -4.55 -25.99 15.41
C ALA A 383 -3.68 -26.92 14.55
N GLY A 384 -2.37 -27.00 14.83
CA GLY A 384 -1.40 -27.70 13.96
C GLY A 384 -1.03 -26.93 12.68
N GLU A 385 -1.46 -25.67 12.56
CA GLU A 385 -1.25 -24.82 11.40
C GLU A 385 -0.05 -23.88 11.57
N THR A 386 0.48 -23.39 10.44
CA THR A 386 1.57 -22.40 10.37
C THR A 386 1.10 -21.15 9.62
N ILE A 387 1.83 -20.03 9.69
CA ILE A 387 1.51 -18.82 8.90
C ILE A 387 1.44 -19.15 7.40
N SER A 388 2.35 -19.96 6.87
CA SER A 388 2.35 -20.42 5.47
C SER A 388 1.25 -21.44 5.13
N SER A 389 0.38 -21.84 6.07
CA SER A 389 -0.91 -22.48 5.72
C SER A 389 -1.97 -21.47 5.29
N TRP A 390 -1.88 -20.24 5.78
CA TRP A 390 -2.81 -19.14 5.51
C TRP A 390 -2.34 -18.21 4.40
N ILE A 391 -1.09 -18.34 3.94
CA ILE A 391 -0.52 -17.55 2.84
C ILE A 391 -0.13 -18.52 1.73
N GLN A 392 -1.01 -18.66 0.74
CA GLN A 392 -0.84 -19.49 -0.46
C GLN A 392 -0.77 -18.60 -1.70
N GLY A 393 0.09 -18.96 -2.64
CA GLY A 393 0.43 -18.14 -3.82
C GLY A 393 1.53 -17.08 -3.54
N PRO A 394 2.29 -16.67 -4.58
CA PRO A 394 3.51 -15.88 -4.43
C PRO A 394 3.25 -14.38 -4.13
N ILE A 395 4.14 -13.77 -3.34
CA ILE A 395 4.13 -12.34 -2.99
C ILE A 395 5.40 -11.66 -3.48
N THR A 396 5.25 -10.66 -4.35
CA THR A 396 6.36 -9.97 -5.03
C THR A 396 6.35 -8.47 -4.72
N PRO A 397 7.25 -7.97 -3.84
CA PRO A 397 7.44 -6.54 -3.62
C PRO A 397 7.68 -5.74 -4.90
N THR A 398 7.07 -4.55 -4.97
CA THR A 398 7.37 -3.54 -6.00
C THR A 398 8.56 -2.66 -5.64
N ASP A 399 8.80 -2.47 -4.34
CA ASP A 399 9.79 -1.54 -3.82
C ASP A 399 11.13 -2.28 -3.57
N ILE A 400 12.22 -1.78 -4.14
CA ILE A 400 13.53 -2.43 -4.07
C ILE A 400 14.00 -2.57 -2.61
N GLY A 401 14.20 -3.81 -2.17
CA GLY A 401 14.62 -4.13 -0.81
C GLY A 401 13.52 -4.08 0.26
N ALA A 402 12.25 -3.85 -0.13
CA ALA A 402 11.13 -4.08 0.78
C ALA A 402 10.90 -5.59 0.97
N PRO A 403 10.52 -6.04 2.18
CA PRO A 403 10.18 -7.44 2.41
C PRO A 403 8.82 -7.77 1.75
N PRO A 404 8.58 -9.02 1.30
CA PRO A 404 7.27 -9.47 0.87
C PRO A 404 6.22 -9.32 1.97
N ILE A 405 6.58 -9.66 3.21
CA ILE A 405 5.70 -9.55 4.37
C ILE A 405 6.39 -8.78 5.49
N LYS A 406 5.68 -7.79 6.03
CA LYS A 406 6.11 -6.93 7.13
C LYS A 406 5.19 -7.12 8.33
N PHE A 407 5.59 -8.00 9.23
CA PHE A 407 5.00 -8.17 10.56
C PHE A 407 5.36 -7.01 11.50
N GLY A 408 4.57 -6.81 12.56
CA GLY A 408 4.84 -5.84 13.63
C GLY A 408 4.89 -4.38 13.17
N ALA A 409 4.16 -4.03 12.11
CA ALA A 409 4.19 -2.70 11.53
C ALA A 409 3.73 -1.61 12.51
N ALA A 410 4.45 -0.49 12.58
CA ALA A 410 4.09 0.62 13.43
C ALA A 410 2.90 1.40 12.86
N GLN A 411 2.14 2.12 13.69
CA GLN A 411 1.01 2.94 13.22
C GLN A 411 1.42 4.01 12.18
N THR A 412 2.68 4.47 12.19
CA THR A 412 3.25 5.37 11.18
C THR A 412 3.50 4.72 9.82
N ASP A 413 3.49 3.39 9.74
CA ASP A 413 3.63 2.62 8.49
C ASP A 413 2.28 2.32 7.82
N LEU A 414 1.17 2.73 8.43
CA LEU A 414 -0.19 2.35 8.07
C LEU A 414 -1.08 3.58 7.81
N LEU A 415 -2.18 3.36 7.08
CA LEU A 415 -3.20 4.38 6.91
C LEU A 415 -3.98 4.57 8.23
N ASP A 416 -4.24 5.83 8.61
CA ASP A 416 -5.17 6.16 9.69
C ASP A 416 -6.62 5.89 9.22
N LEU A 417 -7.08 4.66 9.46
CA LEU A 417 -8.41 4.16 9.12
C LEU A 417 -9.53 4.68 10.05
N SER A 418 -9.35 5.80 10.75
CA SER A 418 -10.46 6.45 11.47
C SER A 418 -11.60 6.82 10.49
N PRO A 419 -12.86 6.39 10.71
CA PRO A 419 -13.98 6.72 9.81
C PRO A 419 -14.15 8.23 9.61
N ALA A 420 -13.89 9.01 10.66
CA ALA A 420 -13.95 10.47 10.66
C ALA A 420 -12.96 11.14 9.67
N ASN A 421 -11.93 10.42 9.19
CA ASN A 421 -11.07 10.92 8.11
C ASN A 421 -11.79 10.92 6.74
N PHE A 422 -12.95 10.29 6.60
CA PHE A 422 -13.69 10.16 5.34
C PHE A 422 -15.05 10.89 5.36
N ASP A 423 -15.54 11.28 6.54
CA ASP A 423 -16.79 12.04 6.76
C ASP A 423 -16.96 13.24 5.80
N ALA A 424 -15.93 14.08 5.66
CA ALA A 424 -16.01 15.28 4.85
C ALA A 424 -15.98 14.98 3.33
N CYS A 425 -15.51 13.79 2.93
CA CYS A 425 -15.60 13.32 1.56
C CYS A 425 -17.04 12.87 1.23
N ALA A 426 -17.65 12.08 2.12
CA ALA A 426 -19.05 11.66 1.99
C ALA A 426 -20.02 12.86 1.98
N GLU A 427 -19.82 13.84 2.87
CA GLU A 427 -20.63 15.07 2.91
C GLU A 427 -20.33 16.03 1.74
N GLY A 428 -19.12 15.96 1.16
CA GLY A 428 -18.78 16.63 -0.10
C GLY A 428 -19.63 16.12 -1.25
N PHE A 429 -19.71 14.79 -1.42
CA PHE A 429 -20.61 14.16 -2.40
C PHE A 429 -22.09 14.43 -2.11
N HIS A 430 -22.52 14.36 -0.85
CA HIS A 430 -23.88 14.74 -0.45
C HIS A 430 -24.23 16.18 -0.88
N THR A 431 -23.29 17.11 -0.72
CA THR A 431 -23.47 18.54 -1.06
C THR A 431 -23.61 18.78 -2.57
N GLN A 432 -23.07 17.91 -3.43
CA GLN A 432 -23.28 17.98 -4.90
C GLN A 432 -24.74 17.70 -5.32
N ILE A 433 -25.55 17.07 -4.46
CA ILE A 433 -26.97 16.80 -4.70
C ILE A 433 -27.85 18.00 -4.31
N LYS A 434 -27.37 18.87 -3.42
CA LYS A 434 -28.15 19.96 -2.82
C LYS A 434 -28.37 21.11 -3.80
N VAL A 435 -29.56 21.69 -3.77
CA VAL A 435 -29.94 22.82 -4.63
C VAL A 435 -30.12 24.05 -3.74
N GLY A 436 -29.32 25.10 -3.97
CA GLY A 436 -29.32 26.28 -3.10
C GLY A 436 -28.81 26.00 -1.67
N GLY A 437 -28.03 24.93 -1.48
CA GLY A 437 -27.50 24.52 -0.17
C GLY A 437 -28.43 23.66 0.68
N VAL A 438 -29.65 23.36 0.21
CA VAL A 438 -30.60 22.47 0.90
C VAL A 438 -30.78 21.13 0.17
N ASP A 439 -31.08 20.09 0.93
CA ASP A 439 -31.43 18.76 0.42
C ASP A 439 -32.62 18.85 -0.55
N PRO A 440 -32.66 18.01 -1.61
CA PRO A 440 -33.83 17.95 -2.49
C PRO A 440 -35.12 17.54 -1.74
N PRO A 441 -36.31 17.85 -2.29
CA PRO A 441 -37.57 17.36 -1.73
C PRO A 441 -37.75 15.86 -1.97
N ALA A 442 -38.53 15.20 -1.10
CA ALA A 442 -38.92 13.80 -1.29
C ALA A 442 -39.84 13.60 -2.52
N MET A 443 -39.90 12.37 -3.05
CA MET A 443 -40.78 12.04 -4.17
C MET A 443 -42.27 12.15 -3.80
N THR A 444 -43.00 13.02 -4.47
CA THR A 444 -44.44 13.22 -4.27
C THR A 444 -45.29 12.15 -4.98
N SER A 445 -44.81 11.59 -6.09
CA SER A 445 -45.48 10.59 -6.94
C SER A 445 -44.62 9.34 -7.18
N THR A 446 -45.24 8.18 -7.37
CA THR A 446 -44.56 6.95 -7.79
C THR A 446 -44.09 7.07 -9.25
N PRO A 447 -42.81 6.78 -9.58
CA PRO A 447 -42.31 6.87 -10.95
C PRO A 447 -42.73 5.67 -11.81
N ALA A 448 -43.10 5.92 -13.07
CA ALA A 448 -43.30 4.85 -14.04
C ALA A 448 -41.98 4.10 -14.34
N GLN A 449 -42.06 2.86 -14.83
CA GLN A 449 -40.89 2.20 -15.39
C GLN A 449 -40.42 2.96 -16.64
N GLY A 450 -39.11 3.10 -16.81
CA GLY A 450 -38.47 3.95 -17.83
C GLY A 450 -38.40 5.45 -17.46
N ALA A 451 -38.98 5.89 -16.34
CA ALA A 451 -38.94 7.30 -15.96
C ALA A 451 -37.58 7.72 -15.39
N THR A 452 -37.24 9.02 -15.57
CA THR A 452 -36.10 9.67 -14.92
C THR A 452 -36.56 10.55 -13.76
N VAL A 453 -35.98 10.34 -12.58
CA VAL A 453 -36.22 11.10 -11.35
C VAL A 453 -34.98 11.92 -11.03
N ILE A 454 -35.07 13.24 -11.12
CA ILE A 454 -33.93 14.15 -10.92
C ILE A 454 -34.10 14.96 -9.63
N GLY A 455 -33.07 15.02 -8.78
CA GLY A 455 -33.03 15.90 -7.61
C GLY A 455 -34.19 15.62 -6.65
N LYS A 456 -34.27 14.38 -6.15
CA LYS A 456 -35.29 13.91 -5.20
C LYS A 456 -34.71 13.02 -4.11
N LYS A 457 -35.42 12.96 -2.98
CA LYS A 457 -35.24 11.91 -1.98
C LYS A 457 -36.18 10.74 -2.25
N ILE A 458 -35.61 9.54 -2.35
CA ILE A 458 -36.26 8.26 -2.62
C ILE A 458 -36.78 7.72 -1.29
N THR A 459 -38.03 7.25 -1.27
CA THR A 459 -38.74 6.85 -0.05
C THR A 459 -39.45 5.50 -0.24
N ALA A 460 -39.67 4.75 0.83
CA ALA A 460 -40.36 3.44 0.75
C ALA A 460 -41.76 3.54 0.10
N ALA A 461 -42.52 4.60 0.43
CA ALA A 461 -43.92 4.80 0.00
C ALA A 461 -44.09 5.22 -1.48
N ARG A 462 -43.03 5.13 -2.29
CA ARG A 462 -43.02 5.54 -3.71
C ARG A 462 -42.42 4.48 -4.65
N ALA A 463 -42.16 3.27 -4.15
CA ALA A 463 -41.84 2.11 -4.98
C ALA A 463 -42.91 1.85 -6.05
N ASN A 464 -42.47 1.40 -7.23
CA ASN A 464 -43.31 1.24 -8.42
C ASN A 464 -43.59 -0.22 -8.80
N ASN A 465 -43.02 -1.19 -8.06
CA ASN A 465 -43.16 -2.62 -8.34
C ASN A 465 -43.48 -3.43 -7.05
N GLY A 466 -44.21 -2.83 -6.11
CA GLY A 466 -44.70 -3.50 -4.89
C GLY A 466 -43.61 -3.73 -3.83
N THR A 467 -43.68 -4.88 -3.15
CA THR A 467 -42.71 -5.29 -2.12
C THR A 467 -42.29 -6.75 -2.29
N VAL A 468 -41.03 -7.08 -1.97
CA VAL A 468 -40.51 -8.46 -1.90
C VAL A 468 -40.04 -8.75 -0.47
N THR A 469 -40.25 -9.98 0.02
CA THR A 469 -39.66 -10.44 1.29
C THR A 469 -38.47 -11.34 0.97
N GLU A 470 -37.27 -10.94 1.41
CA GLU A 470 -36.03 -11.65 1.12
C GLU A 470 -35.01 -11.56 2.25
N LYS A 471 -33.95 -12.37 2.13
CA LYS A 471 -32.87 -12.51 3.10
C LYS A 471 -31.68 -11.62 2.73
N THR A 472 -30.91 -11.19 3.74
CA THR A 472 -29.70 -10.36 3.60
C THR A 472 -28.55 -10.99 4.41
N PRO A 473 -27.35 -11.23 3.83
CA PRO A 473 -27.02 -11.10 2.41
C PRO A 473 -27.84 -12.01 1.50
N PHE A 474 -28.15 -11.55 0.29
CA PHE A 474 -28.95 -12.29 -0.68
C PHE A 474 -28.16 -13.45 -1.30
N GLY A 475 -28.75 -14.65 -1.26
CA GLY A 475 -28.12 -15.88 -1.75
C GLY A 475 -27.21 -16.59 -0.73
N SER A 476 -26.76 -15.91 0.32
CA SER A 476 -26.00 -16.55 1.41
C SER A 476 -26.85 -17.57 2.17
N THR A 477 -26.25 -18.70 2.52
CA THR A 477 -26.85 -19.71 3.40
C THR A 477 -26.91 -19.24 4.86
N THR A 478 -26.06 -18.30 5.27
CA THR A 478 -25.90 -17.79 6.65
C THR A 478 -26.47 -16.38 6.87
N TYR A 479 -27.59 -16.08 6.21
CA TYR A 479 -28.29 -14.80 6.27
C TYR A 479 -28.51 -14.21 7.69
N GLN A 480 -28.28 -12.91 7.78
CA GLN A 480 -28.21 -12.11 9.01
C GLN A 480 -29.55 -11.45 9.39
N ALA A 481 -30.44 -11.21 8.42
CA ALA A 481 -31.82 -10.77 8.63
C ALA A 481 -32.75 -11.12 7.45
N THR A 482 -34.05 -10.86 7.62
CA THR A 482 -35.07 -10.94 6.58
C THR A 482 -35.77 -9.57 6.46
N TYR A 483 -35.82 -8.97 5.27
CA TYR A 483 -36.47 -7.68 5.01
C TYR A 483 -37.64 -7.82 4.05
N LYS A 484 -38.71 -7.05 4.29
CA LYS A 484 -39.78 -6.79 3.33
C LYS A 484 -39.49 -5.49 2.58
N ARG A 485 -38.69 -5.59 1.53
CA ARG A 485 -38.17 -4.46 0.75
C ARG A 485 -39.25 -3.87 -0.17
N PRO A 486 -39.45 -2.55 -0.22
CA PRO A 486 -40.17 -1.91 -1.33
C PRO A 486 -39.33 -1.99 -2.62
N VAL A 487 -39.98 -2.22 -3.77
CA VAL A 487 -39.27 -2.49 -5.04
C VAL A 487 -39.40 -1.33 -6.02
N TYR A 488 -38.25 -0.77 -6.41
CA TYR A 488 -38.11 0.10 -7.57
C TYR A 488 -37.61 -0.73 -8.75
N LYS A 489 -38.35 -0.73 -9.86
CA LYS A 489 -37.99 -1.45 -11.09
C LYS A 489 -37.83 -0.48 -12.26
N ASN A 490 -36.75 -0.63 -13.02
CA ASN A 490 -36.47 0.07 -14.27
C ASN A 490 -36.57 1.62 -14.18
N VAL A 491 -36.12 2.24 -13.09
CA VAL A 491 -36.13 3.70 -12.91
C VAL A 491 -34.72 4.26 -13.09
N THR A 492 -34.58 5.44 -13.72
CA THR A 492 -33.33 6.21 -13.68
C THR A 492 -33.41 7.26 -12.58
N PHE A 493 -32.50 7.25 -11.62
CA PHE A 493 -32.35 8.29 -10.60
C PHE A 493 -31.12 9.14 -10.91
N ARG A 494 -31.25 10.48 -10.84
CA ARG A 494 -30.14 11.41 -11.07
C ARG A 494 -30.00 12.40 -9.92
N ASN A 495 -28.82 12.46 -9.30
CA ASN A 495 -28.53 13.23 -8.08
C ASN A 495 -29.61 13.01 -7.01
N CYS A 496 -29.53 11.86 -6.32
CA CYS A 496 -30.61 11.37 -5.46
C CYS A 496 -30.12 10.96 -4.07
N ILE A 497 -30.99 11.18 -3.08
CA ILE A 497 -30.79 10.68 -1.72
C ILE A 497 -31.73 9.49 -1.50
N ILE A 498 -31.24 8.36 -1.01
CA ILE A 498 -32.10 7.29 -0.48
C ILE A 498 -32.33 7.60 1.00
N GLU A 499 -33.56 7.93 1.40
CA GLU A 499 -33.86 8.30 2.80
C GLU A 499 -33.68 7.09 3.73
N LYS A 500 -33.27 7.36 4.98
CA LYS A 500 -33.28 6.36 6.06
C LYS A 500 -34.65 5.66 6.16
N GLY A 501 -34.62 4.36 6.39
CA GLY A 501 -35.83 3.52 6.41
C GLY A 501 -36.36 3.13 5.03
N THR A 502 -35.72 3.49 3.91
CA THR A 502 -36.20 3.09 2.58
C THR A 502 -36.03 1.59 2.33
N ASN A 503 -34.88 1.01 2.69
CA ASN A 503 -34.55 -0.42 2.63
C ASN A 503 -34.91 -1.14 1.30
N ALA A 504 -34.88 -0.41 0.18
CA ALA A 504 -35.45 -0.87 -1.08
C ALA A 504 -34.60 -1.94 -1.78
N LEU A 505 -35.30 -2.72 -2.62
CA LEU A 505 -34.69 -3.39 -3.77
C LEU A 505 -34.81 -2.45 -4.97
N PHE A 506 -33.69 -2.16 -5.61
CA PHE A 506 -33.63 -1.53 -6.92
C PHE A 506 -33.29 -2.61 -7.95
N ASP A 507 -34.14 -2.78 -8.95
CA ASP A 507 -34.03 -3.82 -9.96
C ASP A 507 -34.02 -3.20 -11.36
N GLY A 508 -32.95 -3.42 -12.14
CA GLY A 508 -32.78 -2.79 -13.46
C GLY A 508 -32.70 -1.25 -13.44
N CYS A 509 -32.38 -0.65 -12.29
CA CYS A 509 -32.36 0.81 -12.14
C CYS A 509 -31.01 1.41 -12.56
N THR A 510 -31.02 2.65 -13.05
CA THR A 510 -29.80 3.41 -13.40
C THR A 510 -29.63 4.58 -12.43
N PHE A 511 -28.40 4.82 -12.00
CA PHE A 511 -28.02 5.90 -11.09
C PHE A 511 -27.01 6.81 -11.78
N GLU A 512 -27.34 8.10 -11.90
CA GLU A 512 -26.54 9.10 -12.62
C GLU A 512 -26.18 10.29 -11.71
N GLY A 513 -24.95 10.80 -11.83
CA GLY A 513 -24.46 11.74 -10.81
C GLY A 513 -24.29 11.04 -9.45
N VAL A 514 -24.40 11.80 -8.36
CA VAL A 514 -24.17 11.24 -7.02
C VAL A 514 -25.43 10.52 -6.51
N THR A 515 -25.22 9.33 -5.94
CA THR A 515 -26.22 8.66 -5.10
C THR A 515 -25.76 8.74 -3.64
N PHE A 516 -26.60 9.29 -2.76
CA PHE A 516 -26.30 9.35 -1.33
C PHE A 516 -27.28 8.52 -0.51
N VAL A 517 -26.80 7.65 0.38
CA VAL A 517 -27.66 6.86 1.28
C VAL A 517 -27.67 7.50 2.68
N ASP A 518 -28.81 8.08 3.05
CA ASP A 518 -29.01 8.66 4.39
C ASP A 518 -29.25 7.55 5.41
N MET A 519 -28.55 7.65 6.53
CA MET A 519 -28.49 6.71 7.65
C MET A 519 -28.20 7.50 8.93
N THR A 520 -28.56 6.96 10.11
CA THR A 520 -28.30 7.66 11.37
C THR A 520 -26.81 7.69 11.70
N LYS A 521 -26.21 8.89 11.67
CA LYS A 521 -24.80 9.12 12.04
C LYS A 521 -24.51 8.70 13.48
N THR A 522 -25.02 9.45 14.46
CA THR A 522 -24.75 9.23 15.88
C THR A 522 -25.95 8.58 16.55
N ILE A 523 -25.69 7.57 17.38
CA ILE A 523 -26.71 6.88 18.17
C ILE A 523 -26.46 7.11 19.67
N THR A 524 -27.49 6.87 20.49
CA THR A 524 -27.36 6.78 21.94
C THR A 524 -27.27 5.31 22.39
N ASN A 525 -26.36 5.01 23.31
CA ASN A 525 -26.27 3.73 23.98
C ASN A 525 -27.41 3.53 25.02
N SER A 526 -27.36 2.44 25.80
CA SER A 526 -28.33 2.13 26.86
C SER A 526 -28.32 3.12 28.04
N SER A 527 -27.24 3.87 28.26
CA SER A 527 -27.17 4.94 29.27
C SER A 527 -27.61 6.32 28.74
N GLY A 528 -28.11 6.40 27.49
CA GLY A 528 -28.49 7.65 26.84
C GLY A 528 -27.33 8.48 26.29
N SER A 529 -26.09 8.01 26.44
CA SER A 529 -24.88 8.69 25.98
C SER A 529 -24.69 8.51 24.47
N THR A 530 -24.30 9.57 23.76
CA THR A 530 -23.87 9.47 22.35
C THR A 530 -22.65 8.57 22.22
N THR A 531 -22.68 7.64 21.27
CA THR A 531 -21.63 6.64 21.07
C THR A 531 -21.23 6.50 19.60
N THR A 532 -20.00 6.01 19.39
CA THR A 532 -19.41 5.60 18.10
C THR A 532 -18.94 4.14 18.13
N ASN A 533 -19.35 3.36 19.13
CA ASN A 533 -18.95 1.97 19.32
C ASN A 533 -19.78 1.01 18.45
N LYS A 534 -19.12 0.03 17.83
CA LYS A 534 -19.73 -0.99 16.96
C LYS A 534 -20.73 -1.92 17.67
N ASP A 535 -20.51 -2.23 18.94
CA ASP A 535 -21.30 -3.18 19.71
C ASP A 535 -22.57 -2.51 20.27
N ASP A 536 -22.47 -1.22 20.61
CA ASP A 536 -23.64 -0.33 20.74
C ASP A 536 -24.43 -0.27 19.43
N GLY A 537 -23.74 -0.16 18.28
CA GLY A 537 -24.34 -0.16 16.94
C GLY A 537 -25.13 -1.44 16.61
N MET A 538 -24.55 -2.60 16.93
CA MET A 538 -25.22 -3.91 16.84
C MET A 538 -26.45 -3.99 17.76
N THR A 539 -26.33 -3.51 19.00
CA THR A 539 -27.42 -3.53 19.99
C THR A 539 -28.57 -2.59 19.59
N TRP A 540 -28.24 -1.38 19.14
CA TRP A 540 -29.18 -0.39 18.61
C TRP A 540 -29.93 -0.92 17.39
N SER A 541 -29.23 -1.55 16.43
CA SER A 541 -29.84 -2.05 15.19
C SER A 541 -30.86 -3.16 15.44
N LYS A 542 -30.69 -3.96 16.50
CA LYS A 542 -31.64 -4.99 16.96
C LYS A 542 -32.72 -4.47 17.90
N THR A 543 -32.63 -3.22 18.38
CA THR A 543 -33.59 -2.63 19.32
C THR A 543 -34.95 -2.47 18.65
N LYS A 544 -35.97 -3.19 19.14
CA LYS A 544 -37.36 -3.07 18.69
C LYS A 544 -37.91 -1.66 18.92
N VAL A 545 -38.67 -1.16 17.95
CA VAL A 545 -39.54 0.01 18.04
C VAL A 545 -40.99 -0.43 18.22
N THR A 546 -41.48 -1.30 17.34
CA THR A 546 -42.84 -1.89 17.41
C THR A 546 -42.91 -3.19 16.59
N GLY A 547 -44.01 -3.94 16.73
CA GLY A 547 -44.18 -5.26 16.09
C GLY A 547 -44.05 -6.43 17.06
N THR A 548 -44.13 -7.64 16.50
CA THR A 548 -44.25 -8.89 17.28
C THR A 548 -42.89 -9.38 17.78
N GLY A 549 -42.83 -9.92 19.01
CA GLY A 549 -41.63 -10.61 19.53
C GLY A 549 -40.41 -9.72 19.74
N SER A 550 -39.23 -10.24 19.39
CA SER A 550 -37.91 -9.61 19.45
C SER A 550 -37.14 -9.93 18.16
N PHE A 551 -36.03 -9.25 17.88
CA PHE A 551 -35.23 -9.51 16.68
C PHE A 551 -34.73 -10.97 16.61
N THR A 552 -34.98 -11.62 15.47
CA THR A 552 -34.34 -12.85 15.01
C THR A 552 -33.99 -12.69 13.53
N THR A 553 -33.12 -13.54 12.98
CA THR A 553 -32.80 -13.53 11.54
C THR A 553 -34.02 -13.80 10.65
N THR A 554 -35.02 -14.51 11.20
CA THR A 554 -36.29 -14.88 10.57
C THR A 554 -37.42 -13.87 10.72
N ALA A 555 -37.29 -12.89 11.63
CA ALA A 555 -38.30 -11.85 11.81
C ALA A 555 -38.32 -10.92 10.58
N VAL A 556 -39.51 -10.67 10.02
CA VAL A 556 -39.63 -9.86 8.80
C VAL A 556 -39.54 -8.38 9.14
N LEU A 557 -38.42 -7.77 8.79
CA LEU A 557 -38.16 -6.35 9.04
C LEU A 557 -38.91 -5.46 8.05
N VAL A 558 -39.67 -4.53 8.63
CA VAL A 558 -40.29 -3.37 7.95
C VAL A 558 -39.76 -2.08 8.59
N ALA A 559 -39.93 -0.95 7.91
CA ALA A 559 -39.36 0.34 8.35
C ALA A 559 -40.39 1.31 8.97
N THR A 560 -41.63 1.26 8.47
CA THR A 560 -42.66 2.28 8.72
C THR A 560 -44.05 1.67 8.74
N GLY A 561 -44.99 2.33 9.43
CA GLY A 561 -46.38 1.89 9.54
C GLY A 561 -46.61 0.91 10.70
N THR A 562 -47.72 0.18 10.64
CA THR A 562 -48.09 -0.83 11.64
C THR A 562 -47.68 -2.22 11.14
N PRO A 563 -46.75 -2.92 11.81
CA PRO A 563 -46.33 -4.26 11.39
C PRO A 563 -47.47 -5.28 11.46
N ALA A 564 -47.53 -6.20 10.49
CA ALA A 564 -48.39 -7.37 10.56
C ALA A 564 -47.88 -8.40 11.59
N ALA A 565 -48.66 -9.46 11.81
CA ALA A 565 -48.22 -10.58 12.65
C ALA A 565 -46.95 -11.23 12.06
N GLY A 566 -45.88 -11.33 12.86
CA GLY A 566 -44.56 -11.80 12.42
C GLY A 566 -43.65 -10.72 11.80
N GLU A 567 -44.14 -9.50 11.60
CA GLU A 567 -43.33 -8.35 11.20
C GLU A 567 -42.83 -7.53 12.41
N LEU A 568 -41.72 -6.83 12.20
CA LEU A 568 -40.99 -6.09 13.24
C LEU A 568 -40.40 -4.78 12.65
N ILE A 569 -40.48 -3.68 13.42
CA ILE A 569 -39.66 -2.48 13.19
C ILE A 569 -38.57 -2.45 14.26
N THR A 570 -37.31 -2.34 13.86
CA THR A 570 -36.19 -2.01 14.75
C THR A 570 -35.67 -0.61 14.43
N LYS A 571 -34.81 -0.05 15.30
CA LYS A 571 -34.11 1.20 14.98
C LYS A 571 -33.23 1.05 13.73
N GLY A 572 -32.65 -0.14 13.50
CA GLY A 572 -31.93 -0.45 12.27
C GLY A 572 -32.81 -0.33 11.01
N SER A 573 -33.97 -1.01 10.99
CA SER A 573 -34.86 -0.97 9.83
C SER A 573 -35.56 0.38 9.63
N GLN A 574 -35.77 1.17 10.68
CA GLN A 574 -36.41 2.50 10.60
C GLN A 574 -35.45 3.66 10.32
N LEU A 575 -34.24 3.62 10.88
CA LEU A 575 -33.33 4.78 10.97
C LEU A 575 -31.94 4.53 10.36
N GLY A 576 -31.66 3.31 9.90
CA GLY A 576 -30.57 2.97 8.99
C GLY A 576 -31.07 2.73 7.57
N ASN A 577 -30.27 2.04 6.76
CA ASN A 577 -30.71 1.45 5.48
C ASN A 577 -30.05 0.07 5.27
N ASN A 578 -30.86 -0.94 4.94
CA ASN A 578 -30.40 -2.15 4.25
C ASN A 578 -30.96 -2.13 2.83
N VAL A 579 -30.13 -1.84 1.83
CA VAL A 579 -30.57 -1.66 0.43
C VAL A 579 -29.91 -2.69 -0.48
N ARG A 580 -30.61 -3.11 -1.52
CA ARG A 580 -30.06 -3.99 -2.55
C ARG A 580 -30.26 -3.39 -3.93
N PHE A 581 -29.21 -3.48 -4.74
CA PHE A 581 -29.18 -3.13 -6.15
C PHE A 581 -28.99 -4.43 -6.94
N ASN A 582 -29.88 -4.66 -7.90
CA ASN A 582 -29.94 -5.88 -8.71
C ASN A 582 -29.98 -5.47 -10.19
N ASN A 583 -29.02 -5.96 -10.99
CA ASN A 583 -28.85 -5.56 -12.39
C ASN A 583 -28.85 -4.04 -12.61
N CYS A 584 -28.28 -3.26 -11.68
CA CYS A 584 -28.30 -1.79 -11.71
C CYS A 584 -27.06 -1.20 -12.40
N ASN A 585 -27.15 0.04 -12.90
CA ASN A 585 -26.04 0.72 -13.58
C ASN A 585 -25.68 2.03 -12.87
N PHE A 586 -24.49 2.11 -12.28
CA PHE A 586 -23.99 3.29 -11.57
C PHE A 586 -23.00 4.08 -12.44
N LYS A 587 -23.46 5.23 -12.96
CA LYS A 587 -22.66 6.17 -13.75
C LYS A 587 -21.95 7.25 -12.91
N GLY A 588 -22.05 7.16 -11.58
CA GLY A 588 -21.50 8.14 -10.65
C GLY A 588 -21.24 7.53 -9.27
N PRO A 589 -20.58 8.27 -8.36
CA PRO A 589 -20.16 7.75 -7.07
C PRO A 589 -21.35 7.53 -6.12
N VAL A 590 -21.23 6.50 -5.28
CA VAL A 590 -22.18 6.21 -4.19
C VAL A 590 -21.54 6.60 -2.85
N ALA A 591 -22.15 7.55 -2.15
CA ALA A 591 -21.72 7.97 -0.83
C ALA A 591 -22.82 7.69 0.21
N GLY A 592 -22.51 7.77 1.50
CA GLY A 592 -23.51 7.61 2.55
C GLY A 592 -23.08 8.21 3.87
N THR A 593 -24.06 8.39 4.77
CA THR A 593 -23.77 8.90 6.11
C THR A 593 -22.85 7.94 6.86
N ALA A 594 -21.76 8.45 7.43
CA ALA A 594 -20.82 7.68 8.26
C ALA A 594 -21.48 7.19 9.57
N ALA A 595 -22.22 6.07 9.50
CA ALA A 595 -23.07 5.60 10.58
C ALA A 595 -22.27 4.96 11.73
N THR A 596 -22.56 5.31 12.99
CA THR A 596 -22.11 4.51 14.14
C THR A 596 -22.70 3.10 14.08
N ALA A 597 -23.96 2.99 13.69
CA ALA A 597 -24.74 1.75 13.73
C ALA A 597 -24.37 0.75 12.60
N TYR A 598 -23.09 0.63 12.29
CA TYR A 598 -22.53 -0.31 11.34
C TYR A 598 -22.84 -1.76 11.76
N THR A 599 -23.54 -2.51 10.91
CA THR A 599 -23.81 -3.94 11.09
C THR A 599 -24.02 -4.64 9.74
N HIS A 600 -23.82 -5.96 9.68
CA HIS A 600 -24.04 -6.77 8.48
C HIS A 600 -25.47 -6.71 7.88
N PHE A 601 -26.49 -6.37 8.68
CA PHE A 601 -27.90 -6.36 8.26
C PHE A 601 -28.59 -4.99 8.37
N SER A 602 -27.92 -3.95 8.85
CA SER A 602 -28.43 -2.59 9.03
C SER A 602 -27.28 -1.61 8.82
N ASN A 603 -27.46 -0.68 7.87
CA ASN A 603 -26.37 0.07 7.23
C ASN A 603 -25.49 -0.88 6.40
N SER A 604 -26.15 -1.62 5.50
CA SER A 604 -25.59 -2.69 4.66
C SER A 604 -26.16 -2.56 3.24
N TRP A 605 -25.31 -2.53 2.22
CA TRP A 605 -25.69 -2.32 0.82
C TRP A 605 -25.21 -3.50 -0.03
N GLU A 606 -26.12 -4.10 -0.80
CA GLU A 606 -25.86 -5.29 -1.61
C GLU A 606 -25.90 -4.97 -3.11
N PHE A 607 -24.85 -5.31 -3.87
CA PHE A 607 -24.74 -5.09 -5.31
C PHE A 607 -24.68 -6.45 -6.02
N THR A 608 -25.78 -6.83 -6.66
CA THR A 608 -26.10 -8.21 -7.05
C THR A 608 -26.53 -8.35 -8.51
N GLY A 609 -26.41 -9.56 -9.07
CA GLY A 609 -26.58 -9.79 -10.51
C GLY A 609 -25.60 -8.94 -11.32
N ALA A 610 -25.97 -8.58 -12.55
CA ALA A 610 -25.14 -7.74 -13.43
C ALA A 610 -25.19 -6.26 -13.03
N THR A 611 -24.98 -5.96 -11.74
CA THR A 611 -24.87 -4.59 -11.24
C THR A 611 -23.48 -4.05 -11.53
N LEU A 612 -23.43 -3.04 -12.40
CA LEU A 612 -22.21 -2.47 -12.96
C LEU A 612 -21.95 -1.07 -12.38
N PHE A 613 -20.75 -0.87 -11.83
CA PHE A 613 -20.15 0.46 -11.72
C PHE A 613 -19.43 0.83 -13.03
N ASN A 614 -19.66 2.05 -13.51
CA ASN A 614 -19.01 2.67 -14.66
C ASN A 614 -19.01 4.19 -14.42
N ASN A 615 -18.21 4.65 -13.46
CA ASN A 615 -18.28 6.04 -13.01
C ASN A 615 -17.80 7.01 -14.11
N GLN A 616 -18.70 7.91 -14.53
CA GLN A 616 -18.50 8.92 -15.57
C GLN A 616 -18.49 10.35 -15.00
N VAL A 617 -18.67 10.48 -13.68
CA VAL A 617 -18.87 11.76 -12.97
C VAL A 617 -17.65 12.10 -12.12
N ASP A 618 -17.02 11.10 -11.50
CA ASP A 618 -15.85 11.25 -10.65
C ASP A 618 -14.84 10.14 -10.95
N GLN A 619 -13.55 10.48 -11.09
CA GLN A 619 -12.46 9.54 -11.41
C GLN A 619 -11.55 9.24 -10.22
N THR A 620 -11.96 9.69 -9.03
CA THR A 620 -11.21 9.66 -7.77
C THR A 620 -11.88 8.80 -6.70
N ALA A 621 -13.20 8.57 -6.79
CA ALA A 621 -13.96 7.68 -5.91
C ALA A 621 -15.07 6.93 -6.66
N THR A 622 -15.38 5.71 -6.20
CA THR A 622 -16.59 4.97 -6.61
C THR A 622 -17.55 4.73 -5.44
N ILE A 623 -17.03 4.38 -4.26
CA ILE A 623 -17.82 4.26 -3.03
C ILE A 623 -17.16 5.07 -1.91
N VAL A 624 -17.93 5.91 -1.21
CA VAL A 624 -17.51 6.60 0.03
C VAL A 624 -18.54 6.37 1.13
N ALA A 625 -18.46 5.20 1.74
CA ALA A 625 -19.40 4.68 2.73
C ALA A 625 -18.67 4.18 4.00
N PRO A 626 -17.88 5.05 4.68
CA PRO A 626 -17.21 4.65 5.92
C PRO A 626 -18.23 4.13 6.94
N ASN A 627 -17.89 3.03 7.61
CA ASN A 627 -18.81 2.31 8.52
C ASN A 627 -20.15 1.86 7.89
N THR A 628 -20.10 1.39 6.64
CA THR A 628 -21.22 0.69 5.95
C THR A 628 -20.77 -0.71 5.53
N ASN A 629 -21.64 -1.72 5.61
CA ASN A 629 -21.32 -3.04 5.06
C ASN A 629 -21.60 -3.06 3.55
N ILE A 630 -20.66 -3.54 2.74
CA ILE A 630 -20.77 -3.53 1.28
C ILE A 630 -20.61 -4.96 0.77
N GLU A 631 -21.70 -5.57 0.32
CA GLU A 631 -21.69 -6.87 -0.34
C GLU A 631 -21.72 -6.66 -1.86
N MET A 632 -20.79 -7.27 -2.60
CA MET A 632 -20.74 -7.20 -4.06
C MET A 632 -20.61 -8.60 -4.65
N GLY A 633 -21.32 -8.86 -5.75
CA GLY A 633 -21.22 -10.11 -6.50
C GLY A 633 -22.37 -11.09 -6.21
N SER A 634 -22.03 -12.37 -6.04
CA SER A 634 -22.99 -13.47 -5.98
C SER A 634 -22.46 -14.67 -5.20
N PHE A 635 -23.28 -15.21 -4.30
CA PHE A 635 -22.99 -16.45 -3.56
C PHE A 635 -23.20 -17.74 -4.39
N THR A 636 -23.71 -17.64 -5.63
CA THR A 636 -24.04 -18.82 -6.45
C THR A 636 -23.38 -18.82 -7.83
N ASN A 637 -23.25 -17.65 -8.45
CA ASN A 637 -22.63 -17.45 -9.78
C ASN A 637 -21.80 -16.15 -9.80
N PRO A 638 -20.51 -16.19 -9.40
CA PRO A 638 -19.63 -15.01 -9.33
C PRO A 638 -19.41 -14.30 -10.68
N THR A 639 -19.46 -15.04 -11.79
CA THR A 639 -19.25 -14.51 -13.14
C THR A 639 -20.44 -13.69 -13.65
N ALA A 640 -21.64 -13.89 -13.10
CA ALA A 640 -22.84 -13.12 -13.45
C ALA A 640 -22.86 -11.67 -12.90
N ALA A 641 -21.80 -11.19 -12.25
CA ALA A 641 -21.78 -9.89 -11.56
C ALA A 641 -20.53 -9.01 -11.86
N PRO A 642 -20.31 -8.59 -13.12
CA PRO A 642 -19.21 -7.72 -13.52
C PRO A 642 -19.32 -6.28 -12.96
N SER A 643 -18.25 -5.75 -12.37
CA SER A 643 -18.17 -4.36 -11.91
C SER A 643 -16.80 -3.70 -12.13
N LEU A 644 -16.79 -2.42 -12.56
CA LEU A 644 -15.58 -1.61 -12.73
C LEU A 644 -15.57 -0.46 -11.71
N MET A 645 -14.73 -0.58 -10.69
CA MET A 645 -14.54 0.44 -9.66
C MET A 645 -13.28 1.25 -9.96
N ILE A 646 -13.39 2.57 -9.79
CA ILE A 646 -12.34 3.54 -10.10
C ILE A 646 -12.13 4.47 -8.89
N GLY A 647 -10.88 4.69 -8.51
CA GLY A 647 -10.50 5.51 -7.37
C GLY A 647 -10.70 4.80 -6.03
N VAL A 648 -11.03 5.57 -4.99
CA VAL A 648 -11.25 5.01 -3.66
C VAL A 648 -12.59 4.25 -3.55
N VAL A 649 -12.52 3.14 -2.83
CA VAL A 649 -13.67 2.33 -2.39
C VAL A 649 -13.58 2.27 -0.87
N VAL A 650 -14.23 3.22 -0.18
CA VAL A 650 -14.23 3.33 1.28
C VAL A 650 -15.48 2.66 1.85
N ALA A 651 -15.29 1.66 2.69
CA ALA A 651 -16.35 0.87 3.31
C ALA A 651 -16.14 0.71 4.84
N GLY A 652 -17.17 0.28 5.55
CA GLY A 652 -17.05 -0.25 6.92
C GLY A 652 -16.51 -1.68 6.92
N ASN A 653 -17.07 -2.53 6.07
CA ASN A 653 -16.59 -3.85 5.69
C ASN A 653 -16.98 -4.07 4.22
N ILE A 654 -16.19 -4.83 3.46
CA ILE A 654 -16.47 -5.04 2.04
C ILE A 654 -16.11 -6.46 1.60
N ASP A 655 -17.08 -7.12 0.99
CA ASP A 655 -16.95 -8.45 0.41
C ASP A 655 -17.27 -8.40 -1.09
N ILE A 656 -16.37 -8.91 -1.93
CA ILE A 656 -16.45 -8.89 -3.40
C ILE A 656 -16.38 -10.34 -3.90
N ARG A 657 -17.53 -11.00 -3.99
CA ARG A 657 -17.71 -12.40 -4.43
C ARG A 657 -18.14 -12.43 -5.91
N GLY A 658 -17.36 -11.84 -6.80
CA GLY A 658 -17.76 -11.70 -8.21
C GLY A 658 -16.64 -11.22 -9.12
N THR A 659 -16.96 -11.12 -10.42
CA THR A 659 -16.03 -10.56 -11.41
C THR A 659 -15.93 -9.04 -11.24
N SER A 660 -14.76 -8.48 -10.96
CA SER A 660 -14.58 -7.03 -10.82
C SER A 660 -13.15 -6.57 -11.05
N ASN A 661 -13.01 -5.34 -11.57
CA ASN A 661 -11.74 -4.63 -11.69
C ASN A 661 -11.78 -3.37 -10.80
N VAL A 662 -10.69 -3.08 -10.10
CA VAL A 662 -10.57 -1.93 -9.18
C VAL A 662 -9.29 -1.15 -9.50
N ASP A 663 -9.42 -0.05 -10.24
CA ASP A 663 -8.32 0.90 -10.52
C ASP A 663 -8.29 1.97 -9.42
N GLY A 664 -7.60 1.69 -8.31
CA GLY A 664 -7.57 2.57 -7.14
C GLY A 664 -7.24 1.87 -5.83
N ALA A 665 -8.05 2.08 -4.78
CA ALA A 665 -7.74 1.60 -3.43
C ALA A 665 -8.99 1.22 -2.63
N ILE A 666 -9.01 -0.01 -2.09
CA ILE A 666 -10.04 -0.49 -1.16
C ILE A 666 -9.62 -0.15 0.28
N ILE A 667 -10.50 0.53 1.02
CA ILE A 667 -10.21 1.13 2.33
C ILE A 667 -11.32 0.76 3.32
N VAL A 668 -10.97 0.00 4.36
CA VAL A 668 -11.95 -0.63 5.26
C VAL A 668 -11.85 -0.05 6.68
N THR A 669 -12.77 0.85 7.01
CA THR A 669 -12.73 1.70 8.21
C THR A 669 -13.35 1.06 9.45
N GLY A 670 -14.21 0.05 9.28
CA GLY A 670 -14.95 -0.59 10.36
C GLY A 670 -14.09 -1.63 11.09
N ASP A 671 -14.21 -1.66 12.42
CA ASP A 671 -13.47 -2.60 13.28
C ASP A 671 -14.32 -3.84 13.65
N GLY A 672 -15.13 -4.30 12.69
CA GLY A 672 -16.18 -5.29 12.92
C GLY A 672 -15.70 -6.69 13.30
N ALA A 673 -16.67 -7.53 13.66
CA ALA A 673 -16.56 -8.98 13.60
C ALA A 673 -17.01 -9.43 12.20
N GLY A 674 -16.04 -9.49 11.30
CA GLY A 674 -16.16 -9.75 9.87
C GLY A 674 -14.77 -9.66 9.23
N ASN A 675 -14.67 -10.01 7.95
CA ASN A 675 -13.45 -10.00 7.16
C ASN A 675 -13.64 -9.11 5.93
N THR A 676 -12.56 -8.65 5.31
CA THR A 676 -12.59 -8.11 3.94
C THR A 676 -12.45 -9.27 2.97
N THR A 677 -13.55 -9.77 2.40
CA THR A 677 -13.55 -10.96 1.53
C THR A 677 -13.37 -10.57 0.07
N LEU A 678 -12.24 -10.91 -0.54
CA LEU A 678 -11.90 -10.58 -1.92
C LEU A 678 -11.83 -11.88 -2.72
N GLY A 679 -12.81 -12.13 -3.60
CA GLY A 679 -12.98 -13.39 -4.33
C GLY A 679 -13.98 -14.33 -3.67
N TYR A 680 -14.26 -15.46 -4.32
CA TYR A 680 -15.25 -16.42 -3.83
C TYR A 680 -14.67 -17.41 -2.80
N PHE A 681 -15.30 -17.49 -1.63
CA PHE A 681 -14.91 -18.39 -0.53
C PHE A 681 -15.91 -19.54 -0.25
N GLY A 682 -17.17 -19.39 -0.66
CA GLY A 682 -18.22 -20.38 -0.47
C GLY A 682 -19.63 -19.76 -0.43
N PRO A 683 -20.69 -20.58 -0.36
CA PRO A 683 -22.08 -20.13 -0.20
C PRO A 683 -22.46 -19.75 1.24
N SER A 684 -21.53 -19.83 2.20
CA SER A 684 -21.69 -19.37 3.59
C SER A 684 -20.62 -18.34 3.95
N ASP A 685 -20.99 -17.35 4.78
CA ASP A 685 -20.09 -16.28 5.24
C ASP A 685 -19.00 -16.82 6.21
N GLY A 686 -19.15 -18.06 6.68
CA GLY A 686 -18.17 -18.77 7.51
C GLY A 686 -17.24 -19.70 6.73
N ASP A 687 -17.39 -19.79 5.40
CA ASP A 687 -16.57 -20.66 4.57
C ASP A 687 -15.18 -20.02 4.33
N THR A 688 -14.12 -20.83 4.46
CA THR A 688 -12.73 -20.36 4.36
C THR A 688 -11.94 -21.02 3.23
N ASN A 689 -12.46 -22.06 2.57
CA ASN A 689 -11.91 -22.61 1.34
C ASN A 689 -13.04 -23.34 0.58
N PRO A 690 -13.43 -22.91 -0.63
CA PRO A 690 -14.58 -23.49 -1.33
C PRO A 690 -14.27 -24.92 -1.77
N SER A 691 -15.06 -25.88 -1.27
CA SER A 691 -14.92 -27.31 -1.57
C SER A 691 -15.46 -27.72 -2.95
N ALA A 692 -16.29 -26.85 -3.55
CA ALA A 692 -16.83 -26.99 -4.89
C ALA A 692 -16.69 -25.67 -5.65
N MET A 693 -16.51 -25.76 -6.97
CA MET A 693 -16.55 -24.61 -7.86
C MET A 693 -18.01 -24.14 -8.01
N PRO A 694 -18.31 -22.83 -7.88
CA PRO A 694 -19.65 -22.29 -8.09
C PRO A 694 -20.00 -22.25 -9.58
N GLU A 695 -21.24 -21.87 -9.90
CA GLU A 695 -21.71 -21.75 -11.28
C GLU A 695 -20.92 -20.66 -12.02
N GLY A 696 -20.29 -21.02 -13.16
CA GLY A 696 -19.51 -20.07 -13.95
C GLY A 696 -18.10 -19.77 -13.44
N GLY A 697 -17.54 -20.57 -12.52
CA GLY A 697 -16.18 -20.39 -12.00
C GLY A 697 -16.11 -19.40 -10.83
N TYR A 698 -14.94 -19.23 -10.20
CA TYR A 698 -14.79 -18.41 -8.98
C TYR A 698 -14.94 -16.89 -9.23
N GLY A 699 -15.00 -16.48 -10.50
CA GLY A 699 -15.02 -15.09 -10.97
C GLY A 699 -13.62 -14.63 -11.41
N ARG A 700 -13.41 -13.32 -11.49
CA ARG A 700 -12.09 -12.68 -11.63
C ARG A 700 -12.07 -11.41 -10.79
N LEU A 701 -11.17 -11.27 -9.84
CA LEU A 701 -11.00 -10.04 -9.09
C LEU A 701 -9.60 -9.46 -9.30
N ASP A 702 -9.57 -8.24 -9.85
CA ASP A 702 -8.37 -7.55 -10.32
C ASP A 702 -8.27 -6.21 -9.57
N ILE A 703 -7.39 -6.12 -8.57
CA ILE A 703 -7.30 -4.94 -7.70
C ILE A 703 -5.95 -4.28 -7.88
N ARG A 704 -5.95 -3.03 -8.35
CA ARG A 704 -4.76 -2.36 -8.85
C ARG A 704 -4.60 -0.96 -8.28
N TYR A 705 -3.55 -0.77 -7.48
CA TYR A 705 -3.16 0.54 -6.99
C TYR A 705 -2.65 1.42 -8.13
N ASN A 706 -3.31 2.57 -8.33
CA ASN A 706 -2.91 3.55 -9.34
C ASN A 706 -2.33 4.82 -8.71
N PRO A 707 -0.99 5.00 -8.67
CA PRO A 707 -0.35 6.17 -8.08
C PRO A 707 -0.63 7.47 -8.86
N ASN A 708 -1.04 7.40 -10.13
CA ASN A 708 -1.34 8.59 -10.93
C ASN A 708 -2.72 9.17 -10.61
N ARG A 709 -3.65 8.34 -10.12
CA ARG A 709 -5.02 8.74 -9.78
C ARG A 709 -5.04 9.75 -8.63
N ALA A 710 -5.88 10.77 -8.74
CA ALA A 710 -6.11 11.72 -7.65
C ALA A 710 -7.03 11.10 -6.59
N LEU A 711 -6.90 11.54 -5.33
CA LEU A 711 -7.88 11.26 -4.29
C LEU A 711 -9.04 12.28 -4.39
N PRO A 712 -10.23 11.96 -3.89
CA PRO A 712 -11.31 12.94 -3.75
C PRO A 712 -10.98 13.95 -2.65
N ASP A 713 -11.58 15.13 -2.76
CA ASP A 713 -11.58 16.11 -1.67
C ASP A 713 -12.37 15.58 -0.47
N GLY A 714 -11.96 16.01 0.73
CA GLY A 714 -12.58 15.66 2.01
C GLY A 714 -11.92 14.50 2.76
N ILE A 715 -11.04 13.71 2.13
CA ILE A 715 -10.29 12.65 2.84
C ILE A 715 -9.17 13.28 3.66
N ASN A 716 -9.31 13.32 4.98
CA ASN A 716 -8.38 13.98 5.92
C ASN A 716 -7.23 13.05 6.37
N ILE A 717 -6.26 12.84 5.48
CA ILE A 717 -5.06 12.01 5.72
C ILE A 717 -3.78 12.82 5.55
N ALA A 718 -2.67 12.24 6.02
CA ALA A 718 -1.34 12.84 5.93
C ALA A 718 -0.90 13.01 4.47
N ILE A 719 -0.17 14.09 4.19
CA ILE A 719 0.54 14.27 2.91
C ILE A 719 1.79 13.38 2.86
N ASP A 720 2.27 13.12 1.66
CA ASP A 720 3.58 12.55 1.39
C ASP A 720 4.63 13.64 1.11
N VAL A 721 5.89 13.31 1.41
CA VAL A 721 7.08 14.10 1.05
C VAL A 721 8.04 13.11 0.38
N LEU A 722 7.91 12.95 -0.94
CA LEU A 722 8.56 11.91 -1.72
C LEU A 722 9.92 12.39 -2.24
N PRO A 723 11.01 11.61 -2.14
CA PRO A 723 12.29 11.97 -2.75
C PRO A 723 12.19 11.95 -4.28
N ASP A 724 12.81 12.93 -4.94
CA ASP A 724 13.08 12.94 -6.37
C ASP A 724 14.56 12.56 -6.57
N THR A 725 14.84 11.27 -6.82
CA THR A 725 16.23 10.75 -6.84
C THR A 725 17.08 11.35 -7.95
N ASP A 726 16.45 11.68 -9.09
CA ASP A 726 17.14 12.16 -10.29
C ASP A 726 17.55 13.64 -10.14
N SER A 727 16.99 14.32 -9.13
CA SER A 727 17.39 15.67 -8.74
C SER A 727 18.71 15.75 -7.96
N TYR A 728 19.27 14.62 -7.47
CA TYR A 728 20.45 14.55 -6.60
C TYR A 728 21.67 15.25 -7.20
N LYS A 729 22.28 16.16 -6.43
CA LYS A 729 23.43 16.99 -6.86
C LYS A 729 24.49 17.11 -5.78
N GLU A 730 25.73 16.89 -6.17
CA GLU A 730 26.92 17.12 -5.35
C GLU A 730 27.53 18.50 -5.60
N GLY A 731 28.29 19.02 -4.63
CA GLY A 731 28.98 20.31 -4.75
C GLY A 731 28.03 21.52 -4.76
N TYR A 732 26.76 21.33 -4.43
CA TYR A 732 25.75 22.38 -4.45
C TYR A 732 26.11 23.50 -3.47
N SER A 733 26.47 24.68 -3.99
CA SER A 733 26.89 25.81 -3.16
C SER A 733 25.71 26.37 -2.37
N VAL A 734 25.71 26.14 -1.06
CA VAL A 734 24.80 26.81 -0.14
C VAL A 734 25.26 28.26 0.04
N GLN A 735 24.84 29.12 -0.89
CA GLN A 735 24.70 30.56 -0.66
C GLN A 735 23.45 30.83 0.20
#